data_AF-A0A836Z6G5-F1
#
_entry.id   AF-A0A836Z6G5-F1
#
_cell.length_a   1.000
_cell.length_b   1.000
_cell.length_c   1.000
_cell.angle_alpha   90.00
_cell.angle_beta   90.00
_cell.angle_gamma   90.00
#
_symmetry.space_group_name_H-M   'P 1'
#
loop_
_entity.id
_entity.type
_entity.pdbx_description
1 polymer ?
#
loop_
_entity_poly.entity_id
_entity_poly.type
_entity_poly.pdbx_seq_one_letter_code
_entity_poly.pdbx_strand_id
1 'polypeptide(L)'
;MGERDITKITDYPLIQKLAQSLWQRETYGHGVAIMVGAGFSRSAATTMDKSKALPLWGNLAKKIAGELGESEQIDPLRLAQMYQDYFGKQQLYDLLKNEIDDEIWEPAELYQQLLTLPWTEVLTTNWDTLLERAARNIHEPIYDIVSKQEDLASCYSPRIVKLHGTINISNDLIFTQEDYRCYPQKYGIFVNFVRQVFVENELCLIGFSGDDPNFLQWIGWVRDNLQTNVRRIYLVGALNLSSAKRKYLESLNVAPIDLSPLVADIDNRDLQHKIAIELFLSKLSQLEVKKFWDWQPTSLYKLCNDDSIDMVSGKVDIAPEEILSALIKDRESYPEWIICPDSLRSRINVQISKLRVFISDLSELNETTRSRVLYELVWRCEIIFHYNMDKDFRTMLLAICDPASESGISKKQQLEIALYLLKYTRLAEKNSEQQEIISKTSKILKENSEYWSESLVELAYHQILVARDELNYPLMEELLDKINGVDPIWKLRKAFILSEIALYEESANLIDKAYQELVLSYRNNRNSIFILSRLAWAHLLKSVADKALRKNNVLEFFSSKYSQQKCDPFDTIYFLRSEVSDYLEKQKKPMIEPSFEPGRFKDNSKKVHFTDLIKIHPAILFDSVGNTVGLPIRWCDYAYTSNIAFDIANLIDISNWQRFFLLIHITDDDKSEQLRKIFTRLKIAQMPYDEADKIVQCCFNAIGYWTDKRINIPNSKQQEEPTLVYLRVFIEILARFQVRLSPDDAKKYYSFALELAKDQHCIYLCLKNSINNLLNYSLKSIPTAQHNELLVDALDFPNTNNWLNPVIHHPGERKEDKELDLTIDFLINNVLNEKQNSKLNIQILDRLLPLIETGFLSEDERSQLVSNIYGQNFDYKQLPYINEVYPSFFLKIPPEEDTKQICSLIQNEVFSEQPSDDLIFLNKLINTLLYTKDGLIPSKKQAIDYFDYFTSCKHNKYSNDLGMIFMGIDSNTIARYICQILYYLSPYLPKEFLNQNNFDKLYRFYLENDASPYIIRAFIPFVLIDAQWNEQIITMIKKGLKSKVELVVGDAAYAILDWGSELSDKTVIRPLIDKLIYRVESARLIGLINILPVINEMLNKDWLTKQDINVLIENLPEIYTDSSYINFNDEDSEAITISGIRVACVKLARDILKRSSAPIPELQNILEEARNDALPEVRFAELDEYFE
;
A
#
# COMPACT_ATOMS: atom_id res chain seq x y z
N MET A 1 -14.02 59.40 -5.90
CA MET A 1 -13.09 59.81 -4.84
C MET A 1 -11.72 59.31 -5.26
N GLY A 2 -10.74 60.19 -5.46
CA GLY A 2 -9.38 59.75 -5.77
C GLY A 2 -8.82 58.88 -4.65
N GLU A 3 -8.12 57.80 -4.97
CA GLU A 3 -7.52 56.89 -3.98
C GLU A 3 -6.63 57.67 -3.02
N ARG A 4 -7.07 57.78 -1.76
CA ARG A 4 -6.28 58.35 -0.67
C ARG A 4 -5.16 57.37 -0.34
N ASP A 5 -3.99 57.62 -0.91
CA ASP A 5 -2.84 56.73 -0.82
C ASP A 5 -2.08 56.90 0.51
N ILE A 6 -2.34 55.99 1.45
CA ILE A 6 -1.69 55.92 2.77
C ILE A 6 -0.18 55.64 2.70
N THR A 7 0.37 55.22 1.55
CA THR A 7 1.81 54.95 1.44
C THR A 7 2.64 56.23 1.37
N LYS A 8 2.01 57.39 1.09
CA LYS A 8 2.68 58.69 0.92
C LYS A 8 2.82 59.50 2.21
N ILE A 9 2.28 59.03 3.34
CA ILE A 9 2.43 59.73 4.62
C ILE A 9 3.78 59.45 5.28
N THR A 10 4.29 60.43 6.04
CA THR A 10 5.59 60.32 6.74
C THR A 10 5.62 59.16 7.75
N ASP A 11 4.46 58.80 8.29
CA ASP A 11 4.33 57.78 9.35
C ASP A 11 4.11 56.36 8.80
N TYR A 12 4.10 56.17 7.47
CA TYR A 12 3.88 54.85 6.84
C TYR A 12 4.84 53.74 7.34
N PRO A 13 6.15 54.00 7.56
CA PRO A 13 7.05 52.97 8.11
C PRO A 13 6.63 52.45 9.50
N LEU A 14 5.93 53.26 10.30
CA LEU A 14 5.40 52.82 11.60
C LEU A 14 4.22 51.85 11.41
N ILE A 15 3.38 52.08 10.39
CA ILE A 15 2.29 51.16 10.02
C ILE A 15 2.87 49.82 9.55
N GLN A 16 3.93 49.84 8.74
CA GLN A 16 4.60 48.62 8.29
C GLN A 16 5.17 47.81 9.45
N LYS A 17 5.82 48.48 10.41
CA LYS A 17 6.37 47.84 11.61
C LYS A 17 5.25 47.23 12.48
N LEU A 18 4.16 47.97 12.71
CA LEU A 18 3.02 47.49 13.47
C LEU A 18 2.35 46.29 12.80
N ALA A 19 2.16 46.33 11.47
CA ALA A 19 1.60 45.22 10.71
C ALA A 19 2.49 43.97 10.79
N GLN A 20 3.81 44.15 10.77
CA GLN A 20 4.77 43.06 10.93
C GLN A 20 4.60 42.36 12.30
N SER A 21 4.53 43.13 13.38
CA SER A 21 4.28 42.60 14.74
C SER A 21 2.91 41.93 14.85
N LEU A 22 1.88 42.46 14.17
CA LEU A 22 0.51 41.95 14.19
C LEU A 22 0.42 40.56 13.52
N TRP A 23 0.98 40.43 12.31
CA TRP A 23 0.85 39.23 11.50
C TRP A 23 1.91 38.15 11.76
N GLN A 24 3.08 38.51 12.34
CA GLN A 24 4.21 37.60 12.52
C GLN A 24 4.46 37.21 14.00
N ARG A 25 3.42 37.16 14.83
CA ARG A 25 3.49 36.81 16.27
C ARG A 25 4.35 35.57 16.56
N GLU A 26 4.19 34.51 15.77
CA GLU A 26 4.92 33.23 15.94
C GLU A 26 6.42 33.35 15.66
N THR A 27 6.83 34.33 14.84
CA THR A 27 8.23 34.54 14.42
C THR A 27 8.97 35.43 15.40
N TYR A 28 8.31 36.47 15.91
CA TYR A 28 8.92 37.49 16.79
C TYR A 28 8.69 37.21 18.28
N GLY A 29 7.81 36.26 18.62
CA GLY A 29 7.51 35.87 20.00
C GLY A 29 6.70 36.89 20.80
N HIS A 30 6.20 37.94 20.14
CA HIS A 30 5.32 38.97 20.71
C HIS A 30 4.29 39.39 19.65
N GLY A 31 3.09 39.78 20.08
CA GLY A 31 2.03 40.25 19.19
C GLY A 31 1.66 41.71 19.44
N VAL A 32 0.48 42.10 18.95
CA VAL A 32 -0.08 43.44 19.13
C VAL A 32 -1.38 43.34 19.90
N ALA A 33 -1.54 44.12 20.97
CA ALA A 33 -2.80 44.33 21.67
C ALA A 33 -3.37 45.69 21.28
N ILE A 34 -4.69 45.78 21.17
CA ILE A 34 -5.38 47.02 20.82
C ILE A 34 -6.11 47.58 22.03
N MET A 35 -6.05 48.90 22.20
CA MET A 35 -6.83 49.63 23.20
C MET A 35 -7.78 50.59 22.51
N VAL A 36 -9.08 50.37 22.71
CA VAL A 36 -10.17 51.10 22.05
C VAL A 36 -10.80 52.08 23.03
N GLY A 37 -10.80 53.37 22.68
CA GLY A 37 -11.40 54.44 23.49
C GLY A 37 -12.73 54.97 22.95
N ALA A 38 -13.33 55.90 23.69
CA ALA A 38 -14.69 56.42 23.40
C ALA A 38 -14.77 57.19 22.07
N GLY A 39 -13.63 57.70 21.57
CA GLY A 39 -13.56 58.32 20.25
C GLY A 39 -13.79 57.35 19.10
N PHE A 40 -13.51 56.05 19.29
CA PHE A 40 -13.84 55.01 18.32
C PHE A 40 -15.35 54.81 18.31
N SER A 41 -15.97 54.61 19.49
CA SER A 41 -17.42 54.44 19.57
C SER A 41 -18.18 55.61 18.97
N ARG A 42 -17.76 56.85 19.27
CA ARG A 42 -18.38 58.06 18.71
C ARG A 42 -18.32 58.18 17.18
N SER A 43 -17.21 57.78 16.56
CA SER A 43 -17.04 57.91 15.10
C SER A 43 -17.51 56.68 14.32
N ALA A 44 -17.50 55.50 14.96
CA ALA A 44 -17.81 54.22 14.32
C ALA A 44 -19.24 53.73 14.55
N ALA A 45 -19.87 54.03 15.68
CA ALA A 45 -21.22 53.55 15.98
C ALA A 45 -22.27 54.20 15.08
N THR A 46 -23.36 53.47 14.83
CA THR A 46 -24.49 53.96 14.05
C THR A 46 -25.77 53.92 14.86
N THR A 47 -26.66 54.88 14.64
CA THR A 47 -28.00 54.91 15.24
C THR A 47 -29.00 55.39 14.19
N MET A 48 -30.28 55.09 14.38
CA MET A 48 -31.35 55.59 13.51
C MET A 48 -31.54 57.10 13.64
N ASP A 49 -31.16 57.68 14.79
CA ASP A 49 -31.25 59.11 15.06
C ASP A 49 -29.94 59.84 14.72
N LYS A 50 -29.84 60.35 13.48
CA LYS A 50 -28.66 61.08 12.99
C LYS A 50 -28.31 62.35 13.78
N SER A 51 -29.18 62.80 14.69
CA SER A 51 -28.94 63.98 15.54
C SER A 51 -28.20 63.66 16.84
N LYS A 52 -28.15 62.38 17.23
CA LYS A 52 -27.43 61.91 18.42
C LYS A 52 -25.99 61.51 18.08
N ALA A 53 -25.09 61.65 19.07
CA ALA A 53 -23.71 61.17 19.01
C ALA A 53 -23.31 60.63 20.39
N LEU A 54 -22.53 59.55 20.44
CA LEU A 54 -22.03 59.03 21.72
C LEU A 54 -21.18 60.09 22.45
N PRO A 55 -21.39 60.26 23.76
CA PRO A 55 -20.71 61.30 24.51
C PRO A 55 -19.23 60.97 24.70
N LEU A 56 -18.37 61.98 24.53
CA LEU A 56 -16.99 61.91 25.02
C LEU A 56 -16.93 62.41 26.46
N TRP A 57 -15.82 62.15 27.13
CA TRP A 57 -15.56 62.59 28.50
C TRP A 57 -15.88 64.07 28.75
N GLY A 58 -15.48 64.96 27.82
CA GLY A 58 -15.79 66.39 27.90
C GLY A 58 -17.28 66.71 27.75
N ASN A 59 -18.06 65.92 26.99
CA ASN A 59 -19.51 66.13 26.87
C ASN A 59 -20.21 65.79 28.19
N LEU A 60 -19.83 64.67 28.82
CA LEU A 60 -20.36 64.27 30.13
C LEU A 60 -20.02 65.29 31.21
N ALA A 61 -18.78 65.77 31.24
CA ALA A 61 -18.35 66.79 32.19
C ALA A 61 -19.15 68.09 32.06
N LYS A 62 -19.45 68.54 30.84
CA LYS A 62 -20.29 69.73 30.60
C LYS A 62 -21.71 69.56 31.11
N LYS A 63 -22.31 68.40 30.87
CA LYS A 63 -23.66 68.09 31.35
C LYS A 63 -23.72 68.03 32.88
N ILE A 64 -22.74 67.39 33.51
CA ILE A 64 -22.59 67.33 34.97
C ILE A 64 -22.38 68.72 35.57
N ALA A 65 -21.50 69.53 34.99
CA ALA A 65 -21.26 70.91 35.42
C ALA A 65 -22.53 71.76 35.30
N GLY A 66 -23.29 71.60 34.21
CA GLY A 66 -24.57 72.27 34.02
C GLY A 66 -25.64 71.89 35.04
N GLU A 67 -25.75 70.60 35.39
CA GLU A 67 -26.71 70.13 36.41
C GLU A 67 -26.29 70.53 37.84
N LEU A 68 -24.99 70.68 38.12
CA LEU A 68 -24.46 71.17 39.40
C LEU A 68 -24.42 72.70 39.51
N GLY A 69 -24.52 73.43 38.39
CA GLY A 69 -24.32 74.89 38.35
C GLY A 69 -22.86 75.32 38.50
N GLU A 70 -21.91 74.43 38.21
CA GLU A 70 -20.47 74.61 38.38
C GLU A 70 -19.75 74.94 37.06
N SER A 71 -18.49 75.38 37.15
CA SER A 71 -17.69 75.72 35.97
C SER A 71 -17.21 74.47 35.21
N GLU A 72 -17.29 74.51 33.87
CA GLU A 72 -16.72 73.49 32.97
C GLU A 72 -15.17 73.38 33.05
N GLN A 73 -14.49 74.30 33.76
CA GLN A 73 -13.03 74.29 33.93
C GLN A 73 -12.56 73.38 35.07
N ILE A 74 -13.47 72.85 35.88
CA ILE A 74 -13.13 71.91 36.95
C ILE A 74 -12.78 70.55 36.34
N ASP A 75 -11.79 69.88 36.92
CA ASP A 75 -11.40 68.53 36.50
C ASP A 75 -12.62 67.58 36.46
N PRO A 76 -12.89 66.90 35.34
CA PRO A 76 -14.06 66.04 35.17
C PRO A 76 -14.23 64.96 36.24
N LEU A 77 -13.14 64.39 36.77
CA LEU A 77 -13.20 63.36 37.82
C LEU A 77 -13.70 63.95 39.15
N ARG A 78 -13.30 65.19 39.42
CA ARG A 78 -13.77 65.95 40.57
C ARG A 78 -15.22 66.38 40.42
N LEU A 79 -15.64 66.79 39.22
CA LEU A 79 -17.04 67.07 38.92
C LEU A 79 -17.92 65.83 39.12
N ALA A 80 -17.46 64.67 38.64
CA ALA A 80 -18.13 63.39 38.86
C ALA A 80 -18.25 63.04 40.36
N GLN A 81 -17.18 63.24 41.14
CA GLN A 81 -17.21 63.04 42.59
C GLN A 81 -18.20 63.98 43.28
N MET A 82 -18.19 65.27 42.93
CA MET A 82 -19.13 66.26 43.48
C MET A 82 -20.58 65.91 43.15
N TYR A 83 -20.85 65.43 41.92
CA TYR A 83 -22.18 64.95 41.53
C TYR A 83 -22.61 63.74 42.36
N GLN A 84 -21.70 62.78 42.55
CA GLN A 84 -21.97 61.60 43.38
C GLN A 84 -22.22 61.96 44.84
N ASP A 85 -21.45 62.89 45.41
CA ASP A 85 -21.58 63.31 46.81
C ASP A 85 -22.88 64.09 47.04
N TYR A 86 -23.33 64.86 46.04
CA TYR A 86 -24.53 65.69 46.13
C TYR A 86 -25.83 64.92 45.82
N PHE A 87 -25.88 64.14 44.74
CA PHE A 87 -27.08 63.43 44.27
C PHE A 87 -27.08 61.93 44.58
N GLY A 88 -25.94 61.37 45.00
CA GLY A 88 -25.78 59.93 45.22
C GLY A 88 -25.31 59.16 43.99
N LYS A 89 -24.69 58.00 44.25
CA LYS A 89 -24.10 57.11 43.21
C LYS A 89 -25.11 56.57 42.20
N GLN A 90 -26.33 56.26 42.62
CA GLN A 90 -27.36 55.73 41.73
C GLN A 90 -27.77 56.79 40.68
N GLN A 91 -27.90 58.05 41.09
CA GLN A 91 -28.28 59.13 40.19
C GLN A 91 -27.20 59.40 39.14
N LEU A 92 -25.93 59.30 39.53
CA LEU A 92 -24.79 59.38 38.61
C LEU A 92 -24.80 58.22 37.60
N TYR A 93 -25.07 56.99 38.06
CA TYR A 93 -25.19 55.84 37.17
C TYR A 93 -26.36 56.00 36.19
N ASP A 94 -27.53 56.45 36.66
CA ASP A 94 -28.70 56.69 35.80
C ASP A 94 -28.45 57.80 34.78
N LEU A 95 -27.70 58.85 35.15
CA LEU A 95 -27.23 59.89 34.24
C LEU A 95 -26.36 59.30 33.12
N LEU A 96 -25.35 58.51 33.47
CA LEU A 96 -24.46 57.86 32.50
C LEU A 96 -25.24 56.90 31.59
N LYS A 97 -26.17 56.13 32.16
CA LYS A 97 -27.05 55.22 31.42
C LYS A 97 -27.91 55.94 30.40
N ASN A 98 -28.53 57.06 30.79
CA ASN A 98 -29.39 57.83 29.90
C ASN A 98 -28.60 58.56 28.80
N GLU A 99 -27.38 59.02 29.08
CA GLU A 99 -26.56 59.73 28.10
C GLU A 99 -25.89 58.82 27.08
N ILE A 100 -25.53 57.61 27.48
CA ILE A 100 -24.91 56.63 26.58
C ILE A 100 -25.99 55.91 25.76
N ASP A 101 -27.10 55.54 26.41
CA ASP A 101 -28.25 54.90 25.76
C ASP A 101 -27.81 53.71 24.87
N ASP A 102 -27.07 52.75 25.44
CA ASP A 102 -26.34 51.71 24.69
C ASP A 102 -27.22 50.93 23.70
N GLU A 103 -28.51 50.74 24.03
CA GLU A 103 -29.47 49.99 23.21
C GLU A 103 -29.83 50.66 21.87
N ILE A 104 -29.72 52.00 21.75
CA ILE A 104 -30.04 52.70 20.49
C ILE A 104 -28.89 52.70 19.48
N TRP A 105 -27.71 52.24 19.90
CA TRP A 105 -26.50 52.19 19.08
C TRP A 105 -26.28 50.78 18.55
N GLU A 106 -25.88 50.69 17.29
CA GLU A 106 -25.49 49.43 16.64
C GLU A 106 -24.04 49.52 16.16
N PRO A 107 -23.25 48.43 16.28
CA PRO A 107 -21.89 48.38 15.77
C PRO A 107 -21.91 48.42 14.24
N ALA A 108 -21.19 49.36 13.64
CA ALA A 108 -21.03 49.44 12.19
C ALA A 108 -19.91 48.54 11.66
N GLU A 109 -19.74 48.49 10.33
CA GLU A 109 -18.73 47.69 9.62
C GLU A 109 -17.29 47.88 10.16
N LEU A 110 -16.95 49.07 10.64
CA LEU A 110 -15.61 49.35 11.18
C LEU A 110 -15.27 48.49 12.42
N TYR A 111 -16.26 48.09 13.21
CA TYR A 111 -16.06 47.15 14.32
C TYR A 111 -15.69 45.76 13.81
N GLN A 112 -16.32 45.31 12.73
CA GLN A 112 -15.99 44.04 12.10
C GLN A 112 -14.57 44.08 11.52
N GLN A 113 -14.23 45.14 10.77
CA GLN A 113 -12.87 45.33 10.24
C GLN A 113 -11.79 45.39 11.32
N LEU A 114 -12.11 45.97 12.49
CA LEU A 114 -11.20 46.00 13.63
C LEU A 114 -11.03 44.59 14.21
N LEU A 115 -12.11 43.90 14.52
CA LEU A 115 -12.06 42.64 15.27
C LEU A 115 -11.63 41.44 14.41
N THR A 116 -11.71 41.50 13.08
CA THR A 116 -11.18 40.43 12.19
C THR A 116 -9.65 40.37 12.15
N LEU A 117 -8.95 41.44 12.58
CA LEU A 117 -7.50 41.43 12.70
C LEU A 117 -7.04 40.58 13.91
N PRO A 118 -5.84 39.94 13.84
CA PRO A 118 -5.39 38.98 14.84
C PRO A 118 -4.79 39.67 16.08
N TRP A 119 -5.60 40.45 16.79
CA TRP A 119 -5.17 41.07 18.05
C TRP A 119 -4.93 40.01 19.13
N THR A 120 -3.88 40.22 19.92
CA THR A 120 -3.62 39.37 21.09
C THR A 120 -4.63 39.61 22.21
N GLU A 121 -4.97 40.86 22.46
CA GLU A 121 -5.98 41.30 23.42
C GLU A 121 -6.65 42.58 22.89
N VAL A 122 -7.94 42.74 23.16
CA VAL A 122 -8.71 43.95 22.90
C VAL A 122 -9.07 44.56 24.26
N LEU A 123 -8.40 45.64 24.62
CA LEU A 123 -8.63 46.35 25.88
C LEU A 123 -9.53 47.55 25.63
N THR A 124 -10.46 47.85 26.53
CA THR A 124 -11.25 49.07 26.44
C THR A 124 -11.60 49.65 27.81
N THR A 125 -11.66 50.98 27.86
CA THR A 125 -12.20 51.76 28.99
C THR A 125 -13.63 52.22 28.72
N ASN A 126 -14.23 51.81 27.60
CA ASN A 126 -15.59 52.20 27.22
C ASN A 126 -16.61 51.36 27.98
N TRP A 127 -17.74 51.97 28.35
CA TRP A 127 -18.83 51.27 29.04
C TRP A 127 -19.91 50.68 28.11
N ASP A 128 -19.94 51.10 26.84
CA ASP A 128 -20.87 50.59 25.80
C ASP A 128 -20.62 49.10 25.49
N THR A 129 -21.58 48.38 24.90
CA THR A 129 -21.43 46.94 24.58
C THR A 129 -21.12 46.65 23.11
N LEU A 130 -20.65 47.66 22.36
CA LEU A 130 -20.58 47.59 20.90
C LEU A 130 -19.50 46.63 20.39
N LEU A 131 -18.36 46.53 21.08
CA LEU A 131 -17.31 45.56 20.73
C LEU A 131 -17.79 44.12 20.95
N GLU A 132 -18.46 43.88 22.07
CA GLU A 132 -19.03 42.59 22.46
C GLU A 132 -20.12 42.15 21.50
N ARG A 133 -21.02 43.07 21.13
CA ARG A 133 -22.08 42.81 20.13
C ARG A 133 -21.50 42.57 18.75
N ALA A 134 -20.47 43.31 18.34
CA ALA A 134 -19.79 43.07 17.07
C ALA A 134 -19.09 41.71 17.03
N ALA A 135 -18.41 41.32 18.12
CA ALA A 135 -17.70 40.03 18.22
C ALA A 135 -18.62 38.81 18.06
N ARG A 136 -19.90 38.90 18.45
CA ARG A 136 -20.88 37.81 18.26
C ARG A 136 -21.10 37.44 16.78
N ASN A 137 -20.87 38.37 15.87
CA ASN A 137 -21.06 38.18 14.43
C ASN A 137 -19.75 37.79 13.72
N ILE A 138 -18.66 37.55 14.45
CA ILE A 138 -17.35 37.20 13.92
C ILE A 138 -17.05 35.74 14.26
N HIS A 139 -16.71 34.95 13.26
CA HIS A 139 -16.43 33.53 13.43
C HIS A 139 -14.96 33.24 13.74
N GLU A 140 -14.04 34.02 13.17
CA GLU A 140 -12.61 33.93 13.43
C GLU A 140 -11.98 35.34 13.39
N PRO A 141 -11.17 35.74 14.38
CA PRO A 141 -10.90 35.05 15.65
C PRO A 141 -12.11 35.10 16.62
N ILE A 142 -12.24 34.09 17.50
CA ILE A 142 -13.26 34.03 18.55
C ILE A 142 -12.74 34.78 19.78
N TYR A 143 -13.48 35.79 20.25
CA TYR A 143 -13.12 36.58 21.43
C TYR A 143 -13.93 36.18 22.66
N ASP A 144 -13.23 35.92 23.77
CA ASP A 144 -13.87 35.79 25.07
C ASP A 144 -14.06 37.17 25.73
N ILE A 145 -15.23 37.41 26.30
CA ILE A 145 -15.58 38.70 26.92
C ILE A 145 -15.26 38.64 28.43
N VAL A 146 -14.43 39.58 28.90
CA VAL A 146 -14.07 39.75 30.30
C VAL A 146 -14.70 41.05 30.80
N SER A 147 -15.80 40.93 31.54
CA SER A 147 -16.52 42.07 32.12
C SER A 147 -16.18 42.30 33.59
N LYS A 148 -15.68 41.28 34.28
CA LYS A 148 -15.28 41.30 35.69
C LYS A 148 -13.89 40.68 35.89
N GLN A 149 -13.27 40.90 37.04
CA GLN A 149 -11.90 40.42 37.31
C GLN A 149 -11.83 38.90 37.40
N GLU A 150 -12.90 38.28 37.89
CA GLU A 150 -13.02 36.84 38.07
C GLU A 150 -13.06 36.12 36.71
N ASP A 151 -13.59 36.76 35.66
CA ASP A 151 -13.71 36.18 34.32
C ASP A 151 -12.34 35.86 33.70
N LEU A 152 -11.27 36.57 34.11
CA LEU A 152 -9.90 36.31 33.64
C LEU A 152 -9.40 34.89 33.96
N ALA A 153 -9.98 34.22 34.96
CA ALA A 153 -9.61 32.85 35.31
C ALA A 153 -10.21 31.81 34.35
N SER A 154 -11.32 32.13 33.68
CA SER A 154 -12.06 31.21 32.81
C SER A 154 -12.01 31.55 31.31
N CYS A 155 -11.60 32.77 30.95
CA CYS A 155 -11.54 33.23 29.56
C CYS A 155 -10.15 33.04 28.93
N TYR A 156 -10.12 32.62 27.66
CA TYR A 156 -8.93 32.36 26.87
C TYR A 156 -8.62 33.53 25.92
N SER A 157 -7.33 33.78 25.66
CA SER A 157 -6.87 34.76 24.66
C SER A 157 -7.24 34.28 23.24
N PRO A 158 -7.72 35.15 22.33
CA PRO A 158 -7.84 36.61 22.48
C PRO A 158 -9.10 37.05 23.24
N ARG A 159 -8.98 38.07 24.11
CA ARG A 159 -10.11 38.56 24.93
C ARG A 159 -10.49 40.00 24.62
N ILE A 160 -11.76 40.32 24.84
CA ILE A 160 -12.25 41.71 24.96
C ILE A 160 -12.39 42.03 26.46
N VAL A 161 -11.50 42.87 26.98
CA VAL A 161 -11.38 43.16 28.41
C VAL A 161 -11.89 44.57 28.74
N LYS A 162 -12.93 44.62 29.57
CA LYS A 162 -13.62 45.84 30.01
C LYS A 162 -13.01 46.35 31.31
N LEU A 163 -12.06 47.29 31.21
CA LEU A 163 -11.26 47.73 32.35
C LEU A 163 -12.02 48.63 33.33
N HIS A 164 -12.99 49.41 32.85
CA HIS A 164 -13.74 50.41 33.63
C HIS A 164 -15.20 50.02 33.92
N GLY A 165 -15.54 48.74 33.68
CA GLY A 165 -16.89 48.20 33.80
C GLY A 165 -17.72 48.35 32.53
N THR A 166 -18.93 47.77 32.55
CA THR A 166 -19.87 47.74 31.43
C THR A 166 -21.25 48.17 31.92
N ILE A 167 -21.92 49.00 31.13
CA ILE A 167 -23.25 49.51 31.49
C ILE A 167 -24.27 48.36 31.48
N ASN A 168 -25.23 48.39 32.40
CA ASN A 168 -26.25 47.35 32.63
C ASN A 168 -25.73 45.98 33.11
N ILE A 169 -24.41 45.79 33.26
CA ILE A 169 -23.80 44.52 33.68
C ILE A 169 -22.98 44.68 34.97
N SER A 170 -22.18 45.74 35.06
CA SER A 170 -21.33 46.04 36.22
C SER A 170 -22.08 46.87 37.26
N ASN A 171 -21.97 46.49 38.53
CA ASN A 171 -22.54 47.26 39.66
C ASN A 171 -21.78 48.56 39.93
N ASP A 172 -20.49 48.59 39.59
CA ASP A 172 -19.58 49.71 39.80
C ASP A 172 -18.94 50.11 38.47
N LEU A 173 -19.14 51.35 38.02
CA LEU A 173 -18.45 51.95 36.87
C LEU A 173 -17.35 52.89 37.37
N ILE A 174 -16.19 52.88 36.71
CA ILE A 174 -15.07 53.73 37.09
C ILE A 174 -15.24 55.11 36.47
N PHE A 175 -15.66 56.08 37.28
CA PHE A 175 -15.91 57.44 36.82
C PHE A 175 -15.46 58.53 37.79
N THR A 176 -15.58 58.32 39.10
CA THR A 176 -15.29 59.37 40.10
C THR A 176 -13.81 59.42 40.49
N GLN A 177 -13.37 60.55 41.06
CA GLN A 177 -12.02 60.71 41.57
C GLN A 177 -11.63 59.61 42.58
N GLU A 178 -12.57 59.19 43.44
CA GLU A 178 -12.32 58.14 44.43
C GLU A 178 -12.21 56.74 43.79
N ASP A 179 -12.95 56.47 42.71
CA ASP A 179 -12.85 55.22 41.96
C ASP A 179 -11.46 55.03 41.35
N TYR A 180 -10.92 56.07 40.69
CA TYR A 180 -9.55 56.03 40.14
C TYR A 180 -8.49 55.91 41.23
N ARG A 181 -8.67 56.57 42.38
CA ARG A 181 -7.72 56.46 43.52
C ARG A 181 -7.68 55.05 44.10
N CYS A 182 -8.84 54.41 44.25
CA CYS A 182 -8.94 53.05 44.79
C CYS A 182 -8.76 51.95 43.73
N TYR A 183 -8.71 52.29 42.44
CA TYR A 183 -8.65 51.32 41.34
C TYR A 183 -7.51 50.31 41.48
N PRO A 184 -6.25 50.70 41.79
CA PRO A 184 -5.17 49.73 41.92
C PRO A 184 -5.34 48.71 43.05
N GLN A 185 -6.10 49.07 44.11
CA GLN A 185 -6.37 48.19 45.25
C GLN A 185 -7.60 47.31 45.01
N LYS A 186 -8.71 47.89 44.51
CA LYS A 186 -9.96 47.16 44.24
C LYS A 186 -9.88 46.28 43.01
N TYR A 187 -9.15 46.73 41.99
CA TYR A 187 -9.04 46.07 40.68
C TYR A 187 -7.62 45.55 40.40
N GLY A 188 -6.90 45.09 41.42
CA GLY A 188 -5.49 44.66 41.31
C GLY A 188 -5.21 43.57 40.27
N ILE A 189 -6.16 42.66 40.00
CA ILE A 189 -6.01 41.60 38.99
C ILE A 189 -5.94 42.20 37.58
N PHE A 190 -6.86 43.10 37.23
CA PHE A 190 -6.80 43.85 35.96
C PHE A 190 -5.52 44.67 35.83
N VAL A 191 -5.06 45.32 36.90
CA VAL A 191 -3.80 46.08 36.84
C VAL A 191 -2.62 45.18 36.51
N ASN A 192 -2.51 44.01 37.14
CA ASN A 192 -1.43 43.06 36.86
C ASN A 192 -1.54 42.48 35.45
N PHE A 193 -2.75 42.16 35.01
CA PHE A 193 -3.02 41.69 33.65
C PHE A 193 -2.62 42.73 32.59
N VAL A 194 -3.08 43.97 32.73
CA VAL A 194 -2.73 45.05 31.78
C VAL A 194 -1.23 45.30 31.75
N ARG A 195 -0.57 45.30 32.91
CA ARG A 195 0.91 45.37 32.99
C ARG A 195 1.58 44.24 32.21
N GLN A 196 1.10 43.01 32.36
CA GLN A 196 1.61 41.87 31.60
C GLN A 196 1.41 42.06 30.09
N VAL A 197 0.22 42.47 29.65
CA VAL A 197 -0.06 42.74 28.23
C VAL A 197 0.89 43.79 27.67
N PHE A 198 1.17 44.85 28.42
CA PHE A 198 2.04 45.96 28.01
C PHE A 198 3.53 45.55 27.97
N VAL A 199 3.93 44.54 28.74
CA VAL A 199 5.29 43.98 28.73
C VAL A 199 5.47 43.02 27.55
N GLU A 200 4.46 42.18 27.28
CA GLU A 200 4.51 41.11 26.28
C GLU A 200 4.23 41.58 24.86
N ASN A 201 3.42 42.64 24.66
CA ASN A 201 2.90 43.02 23.34
C ASN A 201 3.19 44.49 23.00
N GLU A 202 3.24 44.80 21.70
CA GLU A 202 3.11 46.19 21.23
C GLU A 202 1.65 46.66 21.38
N LEU A 203 1.43 47.94 21.62
CA LEU A 203 0.08 48.48 21.85
C LEU A 203 -0.38 49.38 20.69
N CYS A 204 -1.60 49.18 20.21
CA CYS A 204 -2.25 50.06 19.26
C CYS A 204 -3.42 50.79 19.93
N LEU A 205 -3.40 52.11 19.98
CA LEU A 205 -4.45 52.93 20.56
C LEU A 205 -5.32 53.54 19.45
N ILE A 206 -6.63 53.27 19.47
CA ILE A 206 -7.59 53.82 18.51
C ILE A 206 -8.73 54.51 19.26
N GLY A 207 -9.07 55.74 18.86
CA GLY A 207 -10.16 56.50 19.49
C GLY A 207 -9.90 56.85 20.95
N PHE A 208 -8.64 56.79 21.38
CA PHE A 208 -8.20 57.00 22.75
C PHE A 208 -7.36 58.28 22.83
N SER A 209 -7.63 59.18 23.79
CA SER A 209 -6.91 60.46 23.89
C SER A 209 -5.52 60.32 24.53
N GLY A 210 -5.28 59.24 25.28
CA GLY A 210 -4.04 59.02 26.03
C GLY A 210 -3.98 59.74 27.38
N ASP A 211 -5.03 60.48 27.74
CA ASP A 211 -5.09 61.32 28.96
C ASP A 211 -5.72 60.60 30.17
N ASP A 212 -6.10 59.33 30.01
CA ASP A 212 -6.69 58.53 31.08
C ASP A 212 -5.69 58.32 32.24
N PRO A 213 -6.05 58.63 33.51
CA PRO A 213 -5.13 58.51 34.63
C PRO A 213 -4.61 57.09 34.90
N ASN A 214 -5.45 56.06 34.71
CA ASN A 214 -5.05 54.67 34.92
C ASN A 214 -4.06 54.25 33.83
N PHE A 215 -4.34 54.62 32.57
CA PHE A 215 -3.45 54.38 31.44
C PHE A 215 -2.06 55.01 31.62
N LEU A 216 -2.01 56.28 32.05
CA LEU A 216 -0.76 56.98 32.33
C LEU A 216 0.04 56.32 33.46
N GLN A 217 -0.63 55.82 34.51
CA GLN A 217 0.01 55.05 35.58
C GLN A 217 0.59 53.73 35.07
N TRP A 218 -0.12 53.01 34.19
CA TRP A 218 0.39 51.76 33.62
C TRP A 218 1.60 52.00 32.73
N ILE A 219 1.58 53.01 31.84
CA ILE A 219 2.73 53.37 31.00
C ILE A 219 3.93 53.78 31.87
N GLY A 220 3.69 54.66 32.86
CA GLY A 220 4.74 55.11 33.77
C GLY A 220 5.42 53.92 34.46
N TRP A 221 4.63 53.00 35.00
CA TRP A 221 5.14 51.78 35.63
C TRP A 221 5.97 50.92 34.68
N VAL A 222 5.50 50.66 33.45
CA VAL A 222 6.25 49.83 32.48
C VAL A 222 7.58 50.48 32.11
N ARG A 223 7.57 51.80 31.89
CA ARG A 223 8.78 52.57 31.56
C ARG A 223 9.80 52.54 32.69
N ASP A 224 9.35 52.74 33.92
CA ASP A 224 10.23 52.83 35.09
C ASP A 224 10.86 51.48 35.44
N ASN A 225 10.19 50.36 35.12
CA ASN A 225 10.68 49.00 35.41
C ASN A 225 11.48 48.36 34.25
N LEU A 226 11.20 48.68 32.99
CA LEU A 226 11.86 48.07 31.81
C LEU A 226 12.91 48.96 31.13
N GLN A 227 12.96 50.26 31.44
CA GLN A 227 13.93 51.25 30.93
C GLN A 227 14.09 51.24 29.40
N THR A 228 15.10 50.53 28.86
CA THR A 228 15.45 50.53 27.43
C THR A 228 14.71 49.50 26.58
N ASN A 229 14.10 48.47 27.18
CA ASN A 229 13.44 47.37 26.44
C ASN A 229 11.91 47.49 26.43
N VAL A 230 11.38 48.71 26.52
CA VAL A 230 9.92 48.97 26.52
C VAL A 230 9.35 48.76 25.11
N ARG A 231 8.25 48.02 25.01
CA ARG A 231 7.50 47.82 23.75
C ARG A 231 6.86 49.13 23.29
N ARG A 232 6.75 49.33 21.98
CA ARG A 232 6.20 50.57 21.41
C ARG A 232 4.68 50.63 21.58
N ILE A 233 4.20 51.85 21.79
CA ILE A 233 2.79 52.19 21.81
C ILE A 233 2.51 53.06 20.59
N TYR A 234 1.54 52.69 19.77
CA TYR A 234 1.15 53.41 18.56
C TYR A 234 -0.17 54.11 18.79
N LEU A 235 -0.25 55.41 18.55
CA LEU A 235 -1.48 56.18 18.66
C LEU A 235 -1.98 56.55 17.27
N VAL A 236 -3.18 56.10 16.89
CA VAL A 236 -3.67 56.19 15.50
C VAL A 236 -4.93 57.04 15.40
N GLY A 237 -4.96 57.96 14.43
CA GLY A 237 -6.16 58.70 14.04
C GLY A 237 -5.88 59.98 13.25
N ALA A 238 -6.93 60.78 13.02
CA ALA A 238 -6.79 62.15 12.54
C ALA A 238 -6.41 63.08 13.71
N LEU A 239 -5.13 63.05 14.11
CA LEU A 239 -4.67 63.65 15.37
C LEU A 239 -4.36 65.14 15.24
N ASN A 240 -3.99 65.60 14.04
CA ASN A 240 -3.60 66.99 13.73
C ASN A 240 -2.59 67.54 14.75
N LEU A 241 -1.48 66.82 14.95
CA LEU A 241 -0.54 67.11 16.04
C LEU A 241 0.39 68.28 15.73
N SER A 242 0.55 69.18 16.69
CA SER A 242 1.66 70.15 16.67
C SER A 242 2.99 69.44 16.93
N SER A 243 4.10 70.02 16.44
CA SER A 243 5.45 69.46 16.64
C SER A 243 5.81 69.31 18.13
N ALA A 244 5.31 70.20 18.99
CA ALA A 244 5.51 70.12 20.44
C ALA A 244 4.75 68.94 21.07
N LYS A 245 3.48 68.75 20.69
CA LYS A 245 2.66 67.63 21.19
C LYS A 245 3.18 66.28 20.71
N ARG A 246 3.67 66.22 19.47
CA ARG A 246 4.31 65.03 18.90
C ARG A 246 5.57 64.62 19.68
N LYS A 247 6.48 65.56 19.96
CA LYS A 247 7.68 65.29 20.78
C LYS A 247 7.34 64.86 22.21
N TYR A 248 6.28 65.42 22.79
CA TYR A 248 5.81 65.01 24.12
C TYR A 248 5.36 63.53 24.13
N LEU A 249 4.54 63.11 23.16
CA LEU A 249 4.12 61.71 23.03
C LEU A 249 5.31 60.76 22.80
N GLU A 250 6.25 61.17 21.95
CA GLU A 250 7.49 60.41 21.70
C GLU A 250 8.31 60.23 23.00
N SER A 251 8.33 61.23 23.90
CA SER A 251 8.99 61.12 25.21
C SER A 251 8.33 60.12 26.18
N LEU A 252 7.06 59.79 25.93
CA LEU A 252 6.30 58.76 26.66
C LEU A 252 6.39 57.38 25.99
N ASN A 253 7.26 57.22 24.98
CA ASN A 253 7.35 56.02 24.13
C ASN A 253 6.07 55.74 23.31
N VAL A 254 5.26 56.78 23.06
CA VAL A 254 4.08 56.74 22.20
C VAL A 254 4.45 57.29 20.82
N ALA A 255 4.39 56.44 19.79
CA ALA A 255 4.60 56.78 18.40
C ALA A 255 3.26 57.16 17.73
N PRO A 256 3.02 58.45 17.45
CA PRO A 256 1.78 58.85 16.78
C PRO A 256 1.84 58.52 15.28
N ILE A 257 0.75 57.96 14.76
CA ILE A 257 0.46 57.75 13.34
C ILE A 257 -0.64 58.75 12.96
N ASP A 258 -0.23 59.91 12.44
CA ASP A 258 -1.16 61.00 12.13
C ASP A 258 -1.68 60.89 10.69
N LEU A 259 -2.97 60.56 10.57
CA LEU A 259 -3.66 60.37 9.29
C LEU A 259 -4.43 61.61 8.85
N SER A 260 -4.39 62.71 9.63
CA SER A 260 -5.03 63.98 9.29
C SER A 260 -4.73 64.50 7.88
N PRO A 261 -3.49 64.39 7.34
CA PRO A 261 -3.19 64.86 5.98
C PRO A 261 -4.02 64.19 4.88
N LEU A 262 -4.51 62.96 5.09
CA LEU A 262 -5.28 62.20 4.10
C LEU A 262 -6.79 62.51 4.14
N VAL A 263 -7.26 63.17 5.20
CA VAL A 263 -8.68 63.49 5.44
C VAL A 263 -8.93 64.98 5.66
N ALA A 264 -7.95 65.83 5.33
CA ALA A 264 -8.00 67.27 5.54
C ALA A 264 -9.10 67.96 4.71
N ASP A 265 -9.60 67.32 3.66
CA ASP A 265 -10.69 67.78 2.79
C ASP A 265 -12.10 67.60 3.38
N ILE A 266 -12.23 66.94 4.54
CA ILE A 266 -13.52 66.67 5.18
C ILE A 266 -13.75 67.65 6.32
N ASP A 267 -14.86 68.37 6.36
CA ASP A 267 -15.14 69.36 7.43
C ASP A 267 -15.60 68.73 8.76
N ASN A 268 -16.29 67.59 8.71
CA ASN A 268 -16.81 66.92 9.91
C ASN A 268 -15.71 66.07 10.58
N ARG A 269 -15.35 66.42 11.81
CA ARG A 269 -14.30 65.76 12.60
C ARG A 269 -14.59 64.28 12.90
N ASP A 270 -15.82 63.91 13.19
CA ASP A 270 -16.18 62.52 13.49
C ASP A 270 -16.06 61.65 12.21
N LEU A 271 -16.41 62.21 11.05
CA LEU A 271 -16.23 61.57 9.73
C LEU A 271 -14.76 61.50 9.30
N GLN A 272 -13.95 62.53 9.60
CA GLN A 272 -12.49 62.51 9.42
C GLN A 272 -11.86 61.33 10.16
N HIS A 273 -12.20 61.17 11.45
CA HIS A 273 -11.69 60.08 12.28
C HIS A 273 -12.15 58.71 11.77
N LYS A 274 -13.43 58.56 11.40
CA LYS A 274 -13.95 57.31 10.84
C LYS A 274 -13.17 56.86 9.61
N ILE A 275 -13.03 57.73 8.60
CA ILE A 275 -12.35 57.37 7.35
C ILE A 275 -10.85 57.16 7.55
N ALA A 276 -10.21 57.93 8.44
CA ALA A 276 -8.80 57.70 8.79
C ALA A 276 -8.58 56.29 9.38
N ILE A 277 -9.44 55.86 10.30
CA ILE A 277 -9.35 54.53 10.92
C ILE A 277 -9.66 53.44 9.89
N GLU A 278 -10.66 53.64 9.04
CA GLU A 278 -11.01 52.71 7.95
C GLU A 278 -9.83 52.49 6.99
N LEU A 279 -9.15 53.56 6.56
CA LEU A 279 -7.95 53.46 5.73
C LEU A 279 -6.81 52.72 6.44
N PHE A 280 -6.63 52.95 7.74
CA PHE A 280 -5.62 52.27 8.54
C PHE A 280 -5.89 50.78 8.70
N LEU A 281 -7.10 50.39 9.10
CA LEU A 281 -7.47 48.97 9.28
C LEU A 281 -7.43 48.22 7.94
N SER A 282 -7.93 48.84 6.87
CA SER A 282 -7.83 48.30 5.51
C SER A 282 -6.37 48.08 5.11
N LYS A 283 -5.48 49.04 5.43
CA LYS A 283 -4.06 48.88 5.11
C LYS A 283 -3.37 47.81 5.95
N LEU A 284 -3.70 47.69 7.24
CA LEU A 284 -3.20 46.62 8.09
C LEU A 284 -3.60 45.24 7.56
N SER A 285 -4.86 45.10 7.12
CA SER A 285 -5.35 43.87 6.48
C SER A 285 -4.61 43.56 5.17
N GLN A 286 -4.36 44.56 4.32
CA GLN A 286 -3.58 44.37 3.09
C GLN A 286 -2.10 44.00 3.31
N LEU A 287 -1.54 44.35 4.48
CA LEU A 287 -0.18 44.02 4.87
C LEU A 287 -0.06 42.64 5.53
N GLU A 288 -1.13 41.83 5.49
CA GLU A 288 -1.10 40.44 5.93
C GLU A 288 0.04 39.67 5.26
N VAL A 289 0.91 39.08 6.10
CA VAL A 289 1.98 38.23 5.61
C VAL A 289 1.40 36.85 5.36
N LYS A 290 1.25 36.50 4.07
CA LYS A 290 0.89 35.14 3.68
C LYS A 290 1.84 34.14 4.31
N LYS A 291 1.30 33.16 5.01
CA LYS A 291 2.10 32.10 5.62
C LYS A 291 2.80 31.32 4.52
N PHE A 292 4.02 30.86 4.79
CA PHE A 292 4.84 30.17 3.80
C PHE A 292 4.17 28.91 3.23
N TRP A 293 3.37 28.21 4.03
CA TRP A 293 2.63 27.01 3.61
C TRP A 293 1.34 27.28 2.82
N ASP A 294 0.95 28.55 2.66
CA ASP A 294 -0.14 28.99 1.77
C ASP A 294 0.34 29.28 0.34
N TRP A 295 1.59 28.91 0.03
CA TRP A 295 2.13 28.99 -1.32
C TRP A 295 1.29 28.21 -2.32
N GLN A 296 1.10 28.80 -3.51
CA GLN A 296 0.39 28.21 -4.64
C GLN A 296 1.02 28.67 -5.95
N PRO A 297 1.09 27.80 -6.98
CA PRO A 297 1.60 28.19 -8.29
C PRO A 297 0.67 29.21 -8.95
N THR A 298 1.26 30.11 -9.72
CA THR A 298 0.54 31.17 -10.44
C THR A 298 -0.32 30.57 -11.54
N SER A 299 -1.61 30.95 -11.58
CA SER A 299 -2.51 30.54 -12.66
C SER A 299 -2.20 31.36 -13.91
N LEU A 300 -1.73 30.70 -14.97
CA LEU A 300 -1.36 31.37 -16.23
C LEU A 300 -2.52 32.16 -16.87
N TYR A 301 -3.78 31.77 -16.66
CA TYR A 301 -4.93 32.57 -17.14
C TYR A 301 -5.08 33.94 -16.45
N LYS A 302 -4.51 34.13 -15.25
CA LYS A 302 -4.55 35.44 -14.59
C LYS A 302 -3.57 36.44 -15.22
N LEU A 303 -2.71 35.98 -16.13
CA LEU A 303 -1.84 36.83 -16.93
C LEU A 303 -2.57 37.35 -18.17
N CYS A 304 -3.76 36.84 -18.49
CA CYS A 304 -4.61 37.39 -19.55
C CYS A 304 -5.28 38.68 -19.06
N ASN A 305 -5.24 39.74 -19.87
CA ASN A 305 -6.14 40.89 -19.68
C ASN A 305 -7.56 40.50 -20.14
N ASP A 306 -8.60 40.92 -19.41
CA ASP A 306 -10.01 40.58 -19.69
C ASP A 306 -10.49 40.98 -21.11
N ASP A 307 -9.79 41.91 -21.79
CA ASP A 307 -10.17 42.46 -23.10
C ASP A 307 -9.62 41.68 -24.32
N SER A 308 -8.82 40.62 -24.13
CA SER A 308 -8.08 39.95 -25.23
C SER A 308 -8.37 38.45 -25.37
N ILE A 309 -9.60 38.01 -25.15
CA ILE A 309 -10.04 36.64 -25.47
C ILE A 309 -10.78 36.65 -26.80
N ASP A 310 -10.05 36.50 -27.91
CA ASP A 310 -10.65 36.32 -29.22
C ASP A 310 -11.11 34.86 -29.37
N MET A 311 -12.41 34.60 -29.17
CA MET A 311 -13.01 33.25 -29.09
C MET A 311 -12.89 32.41 -30.37
N VAL A 312 -12.34 32.96 -31.47
CA VAL A 312 -12.30 32.32 -32.78
C VAL A 312 -10.93 31.70 -33.11
N SER A 313 -9.83 32.11 -32.47
CA SER A 313 -8.47 31.65 -32.82
C SER A 313 -7.74 30.85 -31.73
N GLY A 314 -8.19 30.91 -30.47
CA GLY A 314 -7.55 30.21 -29.35
C GLY A 314 -6.12 30.68 -29.00
N LYS A 315 -5.59 31.70 -29.69
CA LYS A 315 -4.30 32.31 -29.37
C LYS A 315 -4.51 33.46 -28.40
N VAL A 316 -3.99 33.31 -27.19
CA VAL A 316 -3.85 34.42 -26.24
C VAL A 316 -2.48 35.03 -26.48
N ASP A 317 -2.42 36.32 -26.83
CA ASP A 317 -1.17 37.08 -26.99
C ASP A 317 -0.57 37.41 -25.60
N ILE A 318 0.06 36.42 -24.96
CA ILE A 318 0.94 36.65 -23.80
C ILE A 318 2.37 36.45 -24.28
N ALA A 319 3.24 37.42 -24.01
CA ALA A 319 4.66 37.31 -24.34
C ALA A 319 5.30 36.14 -23.56
N PRO A 320 6.07 35.25 -24.21
CA PRO A 320 6.77 34.14 -23.54
C PRO A 320 7.64 34.58 -22.35
N GLU A 321 8.17 35.81 -22.38
CA GLU A 321 8.95 36.41 -21.30
C GLU A 321 8.13 36.66 -20.02
N GLU A 322 6.85 37.03 -20.15
CA GLU A 322 5.96 37.23 -19.01
C GLU A 322 5.61 35.90 -18.34
N ILE A 323 5.36 34.87 -19.15
CA ILE A 323 5.16 33.50 -18.69
C ILE A 323 6.42 33.02 -17.96
N LEU A 324 7.60 33.15 -18.58
CA LEU A 324 8.87 32.73 -17.99
C LEU A 324 9.14 33.44 -16.66
N SER A 325 8.88 34.75 -16.57
CA SER A 325 9.01 35.53 -15.33
C SER A 325 8.11 34.99 -14.22
N ALA A 326 6.85 34.67 -14.53
CA ALA A 326 5.93 34.03 -13.57
C ALA A 326 6.43 32.64 -13.14
N LEU A 327 6.94 31.83 -14.08
CA LEU A 327 7.44 30.49 -13.77
C LEU A 327 8.67 30.52 -12.85
N ILE A 328 9.62 31.42 -13.11
CA ILE A 328 10.81 31.61 -12.28
C ILE A 328 10.41 32.07 -10.88
N LYS A 329 9.49 33.03 -10.78
CA LYS A 329 8.98 33.54 -9.49
C LYS A 329 8.30 32.44 -8.68
N ASP A 330 7.53 31.56 -9.31
CA ASP A 330 6.93 30.41 -8.64
C ASP A 330 8.01 29.49 -8.05
N ARG A 331 9.05 29.13 -8.82
CA ARG A 331 10.17 28.30 -8.35
C ARG A 331 10.93 28.96 -7.21
N GLU A 332 11.29 30.24 -7.34
CA GLU A 332 12.09 30.96 -6.34
C GLU A 332 11.32 31.23 -5.04
N SER A 333 9.99 31.27 -5.10
CA SER A 333 9.13 31.41 -3.91
C SER A 333 8.69 30.07 -3.31
N TYR A 334 9.05 28.93 -3.92
CA TYR A 334 8.67 27.61 -3.46
C TYR A 334 9.28 27.31 -2.07
N PRO A 335 8.47 26.95 -1.06
CA PRO A 335 8.94 26.67 0.30
C PRO A 335 9.82 25.41 0.49
N GLU A 336 10.09 24.67 -0.59
CA GLU A 336 10.96 23.48 -0.60
C GLU A 336 10.47 22.30 0.26
N TRP A 337 9.18 21.96 0.18
CA TRP A 337 8.70 20.67 0.70
C TRP A 337 9.48 19.52 0.06
N ILE A 338 9.95 18.56 0.86
CA ILE A 338 10.63 17.37 0.32
C ILE A 338 9.73 16.55 -0.62
N ILE A 339 8.44 16.43 -0.26
CA ILE A 339 7.37 15.95 -1.14
C ILE A 339 6.33 17.05 -1.22
N CYS A 340 6.08 17.56 -2.41
CA CYS A 340 5.08 18.60 -2.61
C CYS A 340 3.66 18.04 -2.33
N PRO A 341 2.82 18.74 -1.54
CA PRO A 341 1.46 18.30 -1.24
C PRO A 341 0.63 18.00 -2.50
N ASP A 342 -0.22 16.98 -2.45
CA ASP A 342 -0.89 16.41 -3.63
C ASP A 342 -1.80 17.42 -4.36
N SER A 343 -2.49 18.26 -3.59
CA SER A 343 -3.32 19.36 -4.11
C SER A 343 -2.49 20.40 -4.87
N LEU A 344 -1.24 20.66 -4.45
CA LEU A 344 -0.32 21.57 -5.11
C LEU A 344 0.32 20.90 -6.34
N ARG A 345 0.70 19.61 -6.26
CA ARG A 345 1.19 18.84 -7.42
C ARG A 345 0.17 18.81 -8.55
N SER A 346 -1.10 18.62 -8.21
CA SER A 346 -2.22 18.69 -9.17
C SER A 346 -2.30 20.04 -9.87
N ARG A 347 -2.08 21.14 -9.15
CA ARG A 347 -2.08 22.49 -9.73
C ARG A 347 -0.86 22.78 -10.60
N ILE A 348 0.31 22.25 -10.22
CA ILE A 348 1.52 22.33 -11.04
C ILE A 348 1.32 21.53 -12.34
N ASN A 349 0.71 20.35 -12.27
CA ASN A 349 0.37 19.56 -13.45
C ASN A 349 -0.56 20.34 -14.40
N VAL A 350 -1.60 20.98 -13.86
CA VAL A 350 -2.46 21.90 -14.63
C VAL A 350 -1.66 23.06 -15.26
N GLN A 351 -0.65 23.60 -14.57
CA GLN A 351 0.22 24.66 -15.10
C GLN A 351 1.08 24.15 -16.27
N ILE A 352 1.61 22.93 -16.20
CA ILE A 352 2.38 22.30 -17.30
C ILE A 352 1.49 22.09 -18.52
N SER A 353 0.29 21.52 -18.35
CA SER A 353 -0.65 21.32 -19.47
C SER A 353 -1.01 22.64 -20.15
N LYS A 354 -1.25 23.71 -19.37
CA LYS A 354 -1.53 25.04 -19.91
C LYS A 354 -0.32 25.65 -20.61
N LEU A 355 0.89 25.44 -20.11
CA LEU A 355 2.10 25.93 -20.77
C LEU A 355 2.22 25.39 -22.20
N ARG A 356 1.88 24.11 -22.42
CA ARG A 356 1.85 23.50 -23.77
C ARG A 356 0.80 24.13 -24.70
N VAL A 357 -0.27 24.72 -24.15
CA VAL A 357 -1.28 25.45 -24.93
C VAL A 357 -0.77 26.84 -25.32
N PHE A 358 -0.12 27.55 -24.40
CA PHE A 358 0.42 28.90 -24.66
C PHE A 358 1.70 28.89 -25.50
N ILE A 359 2.52 27.85 -25.35
CA ILE A 359 3.77 27.63 -26.10
C ILE A 359 3.63 26.29 -26.82
N SER A 360 3.02 26.33 -28.00
CA SER A 360 2.75 25.13 -28.80
C SER A 360 4.01 24.53 -29.42
N ASP A 361 5.01 25.35 -29.74
CA ASP A 361 6.30 24.91 -30.27
C ASP A 361 7.47 25.62 -29.57
N LEU A 362 8.29 24.85 -28.85
CA LEU A 362 9.47 25.36 -28.16
C LEU A 362 10.58 25.80 -29.13
N SER A 363 10.55 25.36 -30.39
CA SER A 363 11.54 25.71 -31.41
C SER A 363 11.40 27.13 -31.94
N GLU A 364 10.21 27.75 -31.80
CA GLU A 364 9.95 29.14 -32.19
C GLU A 364 10.56 30.17 -31.20
N LEU A 365 10.95 29.72 -30.01
CA LEU A 365 11.60 30.56 -29.00
C LEU A 365 13.08 30.78 -29.30
N ASN A 366 13.61 31.95 -28.91
CA ASN A 366 15.05 32.17 -28.95
C ASN A 366 15.80 31.17 -28.02
N GLU A 367 17.05 30.86 -28.34
CA GLU A 367 17.82 29.80 -27.68
C GLU A 367 17.94 29.97 -26.15
N THR A 368 18.11 31.21 -25.69
CA THR A 368 18.26 31.52 -24.26
C THR A 368 16.93 31.40 -23.50
N THR A 369 15.83 31.93 -24.04
CA THR A 369 14.48 31.82 -23.47
C THR A 369 14.05 30.36 -23.47
N ARG A 370 14.29 29.64 -24.56
CA ARG A 370 14.00 28.20 -24.68
C ARG A 370 14.69 27.39 -23.58
N SER A 371 16.00 27.58 -23.38
CA SER A 371 16.76 26.87 -22.33
C SER A 371 16.25 27.15 -20.92
N ARG A 372 15.86 28.41 -20.63
CA ARG A 372 15.27 28.80 -19.35
C ARG A 372 13.88 28.18 -19.14
N VAL A 373 13.02 28.16 -20.17
CA VAL A 373 11.71 27.50 -20.13
C VAL A 373 11.87 25.99 -19.94
N LEU A 374 12.83 25.35 -20.63
CA LEU A 374 13.13 23.93 -20.48
C LEU A 374 13.54 23.58 -19.05
N TYR A 375 14.41 24.39 -18.43
CA TYR A 375 14.77 24.20 -17.03
C TYR A 375 13.55 24.35 -16.09
N GLU A 376 12.72 25.37 -16.30
CA GLU A 376 11.50 25.58 -15.51
C GLU A 376 10.47 24.45 -15.67
N LEU A 377 10.44 23.80 -16.84
CA LEU A 377 9.68 22.58 -17.08
C LEU A 377 10.26 21.39 -16.33
N VAL A 378 11.58 21.17 -16.39
CA VAL A 378 12.27 20.10 -15.67
C VAL A 378 12.00 20.18 -14.17
N TRP A 379 12.11 21.37 -13.57
CA TRP A 379 11.81 21.56 -12.15
C TRP A 379 10.37 21.15 -11.80
N ARG A 380 9.38 21.53 -12.62
CA ARG A 380 7.97 21.15 -12.39
C ARG A 380 7.74 19.67 -12.57
N CYS A 381 8.35 19.07 -13.59
CA CYS A 381 8.31 17.63 -13.85
C CYS A 381 8.92 16.83 -12.68
N GLU A 382 10.03 17.29 -12.09
CA GLU A 382 10.59 16.68 -10.88
C GLU A 382 9.63 16.78 -9.69
N ILE A 383 9.01 17.94 -9.45
CA ILE A 383 8.07 18.15 -8.33
C ILE A 383 6.84 17.24 -8.42
N ILE A 384 6.35 16.94 -9.63
CA ILE A 384 5.21 16.03 -9.83
C ILE A 384 5.63 14.57 -10.06
N PHE A 385 6.93 14.25 -10.13
CA PHE A 385 7.46 12.93 -10.49
C PHE A 385 7.10 12.46 -11.91
N HIS A 386 7.08 13.38 -12.86
CA HIS A 386 6.90 13.06 -14.28
C HIS A 386 8.26 12.95 -14.98
N TYR A 387 8.61 11.73 -15.39
CA TYR A 387 9.87 11.43 -16.09
C TYR A 387 9.68 10.96 -17.53
N ASN A 388 8.47 10.51 -17.90
CA ASN A 388 8.21 9.96 -19.24
C ASN A 388 7.96 11.08 -20.27
N MET A 389 9.04 11.60 -20.84
CA MET A 389 9.00 12.69 -21.84
C MET A 389 9.16 12.15 -23.26
N ASP A 390 8.69 12.91 -24.25
CA ASP A 390 8.89 12.62 -25.67
C ASP A 390 10.37 12.76 -26.08
N LYS A 391 10.73 12.14 -27.22
CA LYS A 391 12.12 12.06 -27.68
C LYS A 391 12.72 13.43 -28.02
N ASP A 392 11.91 14.33 -28.57
CA ASP A 392 12.36 15.66 -28.98
C ASP A 392 12.70 16.49 -27.74
N PHE A 393 11.86 16.44 -26.70
CA PHE A 393 12.15 17.07 -25.41
C PHE A 393 13.46 16.57 -24.79
N ARG A 394 13.69 15.24 -24.76
CA ARG A 394 14.95 14.67 -24.23
C ARG A 394 16.18 15.14 -25.02
N THR A 395 16.07 15.21 -26.34
CA THR A 395 17.15 15.67 -27.21
C THR A 395 17.50 17.13 -26.94
N MET A 396 16.48 17.99 -26.74
CA MET A 396 16.69 19.38 -26.35
C MET A 396 17.36 19.52 -24.98
N LEU A 397 16.99 18.70 -24.00
CA LEU A 397 17.63 18.70 -22.68
C LEU A 397 19.10 18.23 -22.73
N LEU A 398 19.40 17.19 -23.51
CA LEU A 398 20.78 16.70 -23.70
C LEU A 398 21.69 17.76 -24.34
N ALA A 399 21.15 18.62 -25.20
CA ALA A 399 21.91 19.67 -25.85
C ALA A 399 22.34 20.80 -24.89
N ILE A 400 21.62 20.99 -23.77
CA ILE A 400 21.85 22.12 -22.84
C ILE A 400 22.43 21.70 -21.48
N CYS A 401 22.46 20.41 -21.15
CA CYS A 401 22.87 19.94 -19.83
C CYS A 401 24.39 19.90 -19.61
N ASP A 402 25.20 20.05 -20.67
CA ASP A 402 26.66 20.10 -20.56
C ASP A 402 27.14 21.53 -20.20
N PRO A 403 27.90 21.73 -19.10
CA PRO A 403 28.50 23.03 -18.76
C PRO A 403 29.41 23.65 -19.83
N ALA A 404 29.86 22.86 -20.82
CA ALA A 404 30.57 23.36 -21.99
C ALA A 404 29.66 24.06 -23.03
N SER A 405 28.33 23.89 -22.94
CA SER A 405 27.35 24.52 -23.83
C SER A 405 26.93 25.92 -23.36
N GLU A 406 26.85 26.88 -24.28
CA GLU A 406 26.36 28.25 -24.01
C GLU A 406 24.81 28.29 -24.02
N SER A 407 24.19 27.81 -22.95
CA SER A 407 22.74 27.62 -22.86
C SER A 407 21.96 28.79 -22.23
N GLY A 408 22.65 29.74 -21.58
CA GLY A 408 22.00 30.88 -20.88
C GLY A 408 21.35 30.52 -19.53
N ILE A 409 21.48 29.28 -19.06
CA ILE A 409 21.14 28.83 -17.71
C ILE A 409 22.42 28.62 -16.88
N SER A 410 22.32 28.60 -15.55
CA SER A 410 23.51 28.43 -14.70
C SER A 410 24.08 27.01 -14.79
N LYS A 411 25.39 26.85 -14.56
CA LYS A 411 26.05 25.52 -14.57
C LYS A 411 25.38 24.52 -13.63
N LYS A 412 24.93 24.95 -12.44
CA LYS A 412 24.17 24.10 -11.52
C LYS A 412 22.87 23.61 -12.16
N GLN A 413 22.12 24.48 -12.82
CA GLN A 413 20.87 24.13 -13.52
C GLN A 413 21.11 23.13 -14.65
N GLN A 414 22.23 23.24 -15.36
CA GLN A 414 22.61 22.27 -16.38
C GLN A 414 22.87 20.88 -15.77
N LEU A 415 23.53 20.81 -14.61
CA LEU A 415 23.73 19.55 -13.87
C LEU A 415 22.42 18.97 -13.31
N GLU A 416 21.49 19.80 -12.86
CA GLU A 416 20.14 19.36 -12.44
C GLU A 416 19.38 18.74 -13.61
N ILE A 417 19.48 19.29 -14.83
CA ILE A 417 18.93 18.68 -16.04
C ILE A 417 19.61 17.34 -16.35
N ALA A 418 20.94 17.25 -16.23
CA ALA A 418 21.66 16.00 -16.43
C ALA A 418 21.20 14.93 -15.44
N LEU A 419 20.97 15.29 -14.17
CA LEU A 419 20.41 14.39 -13.17
C LEU A 419 18.97 13.97 -13.49
N TYR A 420 18.11 14.89 -13.92
CA TYR A 420 16.74 14.57 -14.31
C TYR A 420 16.71 13.54 -15.46
N LEU A 421 17.53 13.75 -16.49
CA LEU A 421 17.72 12.81 -17.59
C LEU A 421 18.27 11.47 -17.11
N LEU A 422 19.18 11.48 -16.14
CA LEU A 422 19.70 10.25 -15.54
C LEU A 422 18.58 9.49 -14.80
N LYS A 423 17.77 10.16 -13.96
CA LYS A 423 16.64 9.54 -13.26
C LYS A 423 15.61 8.92 -14.22
N TYR A 424 15.36 9.56 -15.38
CA TYR A 424 14.51 8.99 -16.43
C TYR A 424 14.99 7.60 -16.89
N THR A 425 16.30 7.37 -16.94
CA THR A 425 16.86 6.11 -17.45
C THR A 425 16.43 4.89 -16.63
N ARG A 426 16.14 5.02 -15.33
CA ARG A 426 15.61 3.92 -14.51
C ARG A 426 14.24 3.43 -14.97
N LEU A 427 13.45 4.29 -15.62
CA LEU A 427 12.09 4.00 -16.07
C LEU A 427 12.01 3.70 -17.57
N ALA A 428 13.08 3.98 -18.32
CA ALA A 428 13.15 3.77 -19.75
C ALA A 428 13.46 2.31 -20.10
N GLU A 429 13.02 1.86 -21.29
CA GLU A 429 13.41 0.57 -21.84
C GLU A 429 14.93 0.49 -22.04
N LYS A 430 15.50 -0.69 -21.80
CA LYS A 430 16.93 -0.94 -21.97
C LYS A 430 17.30 -0.97 -23.46
N ASN A 431 17.82 0.14 -23.98
CA ASN A 431 18.22 0.29 -25.38
C ASN A 431 19.49 1.14 -25.54
N SER A 432 19.98 1.29 -26.78
CA SER A 432 21.20 2.07 -27.07
C SER A 432 21.08 3.55 -26.72
N GLU A 433 19.88 4.15 -26.88
CA GLU A 433 19.61 5.54 -26.52
C GLU A 433 19.73 5.76 -25.00
N GLN A 434 19.16 4.86 -24.19
CA GLN A 434 19.26 4.91 -22.73
C GLN A 434 20.73 4.80 -22.28
N GLN A 435 21.50 3.85 -22.82
CA GLN A 435 22.92 3.69 -22.52
C GLN A 435 23.74 4.94 -22.85
N GLU A 436 23.44 5.60 -23.98
CA GLU A 436 24.07 6.86 -24.37
C GLU A 436 23.77 7.98 -23.37
N ILE A 437 22.52 8.11 -22.94
CA ILE A 437 22.10 9.08 -21.92
C ILE A 437 22.87 8.84 -20.62
N ILE A 438 22.88 7.60 -20.10
CA ILE A 438 23.57 7.23 -18.86
C ILE A 438 25.05 7.61 -18.94
N SER A 439 25.73 7.25 -20.04
CA SER A 439 27.15 7.53 -20.24
C SER A 439 27.44 9.03 -20.25
N LYS A 440 26.68 9.80 -21.03
CA LYS A 440 26.84 11.26 -21.15
C LYS A 440 26.56 11.97 -19.81
N THR A 441 25.41 11.73 -19.20
CA THR A 441 25.01 12.44 -17.98
C THR A 441 25.87 12.06 -16.77
N SER A 442 26.26 10.79 -16.64
CA SER A 442 27.18 10.35 -15.57
C SER A 442 28.55 11.00 -15.70
N LYS A 443 29.07 11.13 -16.94
CA LYS A 443 30.33 11.82 -17.20
C LYS A 443 30.23 13.30 -16.83
N ILE A 444 29.18 13.98 -17.28
CA ILE A 444 28.92 15.40 -16.98
C ILE A 444 28.88 15.65 -15.47
N LEU A 445 28.10 14.86 -14.72
CA LEU A 445 27.96 14.99 -13.27
C LEU A 445 29.29 14.75 -12.54
N LYS A 446 30.10 13.80 -13.01
CA LYS A 446 31.38 13.47 -12.38
C LYS A 446 32.46 14.53 -12.62
N GLU A 447 32.60 15.01 -13.86
CA GLU A 447 33.65 15.96 -14.25
C GLU A 447 33.38 17.39 -13.76
N ASN A 448 32.12 17.75 -13.51
CA ASN A 448 31.70 19.12 -13.19
C ASN A 448 31.20 19.30 -11.75
N SER A 449 31.62 18.42 -10.82
CA SER A 449 31.15 18.40 -9.43
C SER A 449 31.45 19.68 -8.63
N GLU A 450 32.40 20.51 -9.08
CA GLU A 450 32.71 21.82 -8.49
C GLU A 450 31.54 22.82 -8.54
N TYR A 451 30.64 22.69 -9.53
CA TYR A 451 29.49 23.59 -9.68
C TYR A 451 28.27 23.18 -8.86
N TRP A 452 28.26 21.94 -8.35
CA TRP A 452 27.21 21.43 -7.48
C TRP A 452 27.73 20.33 -6.56
N SER A 453 27.88 20.66 -5.28
CA SER A 453 28.49 19.79 -4.26
C SER A 453 27.78 18.45 -4.05
N GLU A 454 26.46 18.36 -4.33
CA GLU A 454 25.70 17.11 -4.14
C GLU A 454 25.62 16.24 -5.41
N SER A 455 26.14 16.71 -6.55
CA SER A 455 26.09 15.99 -7.83
C SER A 455 26.65 14.56 -7.75
N LEU A 456 27.77 14.38 -7.05
CA LEU A 456 28.40 13.06 -6.88
C LEU A 456 27.58 12.12 -5.99
N VAL A 457 26.92 12.67 -4.97
CA VAL A 457 26.07 11.90 -4.04
C VAL A 457 24.78 11.48 -4.74
N GLU A 458 24.18 12.36 -5.54
CA GLU A 458 23.03 12.03 -6.39
C GLU A 458 23.39 10.97 -7.45
N LEU A 459 24.57 11.07 -8.07
CA LEU A 459 25.06 10.04 -9.00
C LEU A 459 25.24 8.68 -8.31
N ALA A 460 25.87 8.65 -7.14
CA ALA A 460 26.05 7.44 -6.35
C ALA A 460 24.70 6.85 -5.91
N TYR A 461 23.74 7.70 -5.53
CA TYR A 461 22.40 7.27 -5.15
C TYR A 461 21.60 6.75 -6.35
N HIS A 462 21.74 7.34 -7.54
CA HIS A 462 21.16 6.76 -8.75
C HIS A 462 21.73 5.36 -9.02
N GLN A 463 23.06 5.19 -8.92
CA GLN A 463 23.72 3.91 -9.15
C GLN A 463 23.27 2.85 -8.14
N ILE A 464 23.12 3.20 -6.86
CA ILE A 464 22.65 2.25 -5.84
C ILE A 464 21.19 1.85 -6.06
N LEU A 465 20.35 2.77 -6.53
CA LEU A 465 18.96 2.48 -6.87
C LEU A 465 18.85 1.57 -8.10
N VAL A 466 19.71 1.76 -9.12
CA VAL A 466 19.81 0.81 -10.24
C VAL A 466 20.24 -0.57 -9.75
N ALA A 467 21.27 -0.64 -8.89
CA ALA A 467 21.71 -1.90 -8.29
C ALA A 467 20.60 -2.58 -7.47
N ARG A 468 19.81 -1.80 -6.74
CA ARG A 468 18.63 -2.27 -5.99
C ARG A 468 17.55 -2.83 -6.92
N ASP A 469 17.21 -2.11 -7.99
CA ASP A 469 16.18 -2.55 -8.95
C ASP A 469 16.61 -3.83 -9.70
N GLU A 470 17.92 -4.10 -9.77
CA GLU A 470 18.51 -5.33 -10.30
C GLU A 470 18.82 -6.39 -9.22
N LEU A 471 18.55 -6.08 -7.95
CA LEU A 471 18.84 -6.92 -6.78
C LEU A 471 20.32 -7.34 -6.68
N ASN A 472 21.21 -6.47 -7.13
CA ASN A 472 22.66 -6.64 -7.03
C ASN A 472 23.15 -6.16 -5.66
N TYR A 473 22.91 -6.98 -4.63
CA TYR A 473 23.28 -6.66 -3.26
C TYR A 473 24.77 -6.37 -3.03
N PRO A 474 25.73 -7.12 -3.62
CA PRO A 474 27.15 -6.80 -3.47
C PRO A 474 27.50 -5.40 -3.97
N LEU A 475 26.95 -4.99 -5.11
CA LEU A 475 27.16 -3.63 -5.63
C LEU A 475 26.49 -2.58 -4.75
N MET A 476 25.34 -2.88 -4.15
CA MET A 476 24.71 -1.97 -3.18
C MET A 476 25.64 -1.73 -1.99
N GLU A 477 26.24 -2.77 -1.42
CA GLU A 477 27.17 -2.64 -0.29
C GLU A 477 28.41 -1.80 -0.65
N GLU A 478 29.00 -2.00 -1.83
CA GLU A 478 30.15 -1.22 -2.30
C GLU A 478 29.83 0.29 -2.43
N LEU A 479 28.59 0.63 -2.82
CA LEU A 479 28.17 2.00 -3.08
C LEU A 479 27.72 2.77 -1.82
N LEU A 480 27.42 2.10 -0.72
CA LEU A 480 26.89 2.73 0.51
C LEU A 480 27.79 3.83 1.07
N ASP A 481 29.10 3.65 1.01
CA ASP A 481 30.08 4.62 1.53
C ASP A 481 30.16 5.89 0.68
N LYS A 482 29.62 5.88 -0.54
CA LYS A 482 29.58 7.04 -1.44
C LYS A 482 28.39 7.96 -1.15
N ILE A 483 27.42 7.54 -0.33
CA ILE A 483 26.21 8.32 0.02
C ILE A 483 26.47 9.18 1.27
N ASN A 484 27.19 10.31 1.09
CA ASN A 484 27.48 11.27 2.16
C ASN A 484 27.16 12.70 1.70
N GLY A 485 25.89 13.11 1.82
CA GLY A 485 25.48 14.49 1.51
C GLY A 485 25.32 15.37 2.76
N VAL A 486 25.14 16.67 2.53
CA VAL A 486 25.04 17.68 3.60
C VAL A 486 23.63 17.71 4.19
N ASP A 487 22.60 17.59 3.34
CA ASP A 487 21.20 17.50 3.79
C ASP A 487 20.98 16.21 4.62
N PRO A 488 20.39 16.30 5.84
CA PRO A 488 20.04 15.15 6.65
C PRO A 488 19.20 14.07 5.93
N ILE A 489 18.49 14.43 4.85
CA ILE A 489 17.75 13.47 4.01
C ILE A 489 18.64 12.35 3.47
N TRP A 490 19.92 12.62 3.22
CA TRP A 490 20.88 11.61 2.75
C TRP A 490 21.11 10.50 3.76
N LYS A 491 21.03 10.80 5.06
CA LYS A 491 21.07 9.79 6.12
C LYS A 491 19.84 8.90 6.08
N LEU A 492 18.65 9.45 5.79
CA LEU A 492 17.41 8.67 5.64
C LEU A 492 17.46 7.79 4.38
N ARG A 493 17.91 8.33 3.24
CA ARG A 493 18.11 7.57 1.99
C ARG A 493 19.15 6.45 2.16
N LYS A 494 20.25 6.70 2.87
CA LYS A 494 21.22 5.65 3.21
C LYS A 494 20.63 4.62 4.17
N ALA A 495 19.86 5.04 5.18
CA ALA A 495 19.16 4.13 6.10
C ALA A 495 18.16 3.23 5.36
N PHE A 496 17.46 3.78 4.36
CA PHE A 496 16.59 3.04 3.47
C PHE A 496 17.35 1.91 2.76
N ILE A 497 18.46 2.21 2.09
CA ILE A 497 19.25 1.16 1.43
C ILE A 497 19.80 0.13 2.41
N LEU A 498 20.26 0.56 3.60
CA LEU A 498 20.70 -0.35 4.66
C LEU A 498 19.58 -1.32 5.10
N SER A 499 18.33 -0.86 5.13
CA SER A 499 17.20 -1.72 5.46
C SER A 499 16.90 -2.76 4.37
N GLU A 500 17.18 -2.46 3.10
CA GLU A 500 17.03 -3.41 1.98
C GLU A 500 18.08 -4.52 1.98
N ILE A 501 19.23 -4.30 2.64
CA ILE A 501 20.27 -5.31 2.85
C ILE A 501 20.28 -5.87 4.28
N ALA A 502 19.19 -5.70 5.02
CA ALA A 502 18.96 -6.20 6.38
C ALA A 502 19.90 -5.66 7.48
N LEU A 503 20.53 -4.49 7.29
CA LEU A 503 21.34 -3.80 8.31
C LEU A 503 20.50 -2.82 9.13
N TYR A 504 19.49 -3.33 9.86
CA TYR A 504 18.49 -2.51 10.54
C TYR A 504 19.02 -1.66 11.70
N GLU A 505 20.04 -2.11 12.43
CA GLU A 505 20.61 -1.30 13.53
C GLU A 505 21.36 -0.08 13.01
N GLU A 506 22.16 -0.25 11.96
CA GLU A 506 22.85 0.86 11.30
C GLU A 506 21.84 1.81 10.64
N SER A 507 20.80 1.26 10.01
CA SER A 507 19.65 2.01 9.49
C SER A 507 19.00 2.87 10.59
N ALA A 508 18.65 2.27 11.73
CA ALA A 508 18.02 2.97 12.85
C ALA A 508 18.93 4.07 13.44
N ASN A 509 20.23 3.81 13.54
CA ASN A 509 21.21 4.79 14.03
C ASN A 509 21.31 6.02 13.11
N LEU A 510 21.24 5.84 11.79
CA LEU A 510 21.21 6.95 10.84
C LEU A 510 19.90 7.74 10.92
N ILE A 511 18.75 7.06 11.07
CA ILE A 511 17.45 7.70 11.30
C ILE A 511 17.48 8.55 12.58
N ASP A 512 18.04 8.02 13.68
CA ASP A 512 18.18 8.73 14.94
C ASP A 512 19.04 10.00 14.80
N LYS A 513 20.18 9.90 14.10
CA LYS A 513 21.04 11.06 13.83
C LYS A 513 20.33 12.12 12.98
N ALA A 514 19.66 11.71 11.90
CA ALA A 514 18.92 12.62 11.02
C ALA A 514 17.81 13.35 11.79
N TYR A 515 17.05 12.62 12.61
CA TYR A 515 16.01 13.19 13.46
C TYR A 515 16.58 14.23 14.43
N GLN A 516 17.68 13.92 15.14
CA GLN A 516 18.30 14.85 16.08
C GLN A 516 18.77 16.15 15.42
N GLU A 517 19.45 16.05 14.26
CA GLU A 517 19.90 17.20 13.49
C GLU A 517 18.73 18.07 13.01
N LEU A 518 17.66 17.44 12.50
CA LEU A 518 16.46 18.14 12.03
C LEU A 518 15.68 18.81 13.17
N VAL A 519 15.59 18.17 14.35
CA VAL A 519 14.97 18.78 15.54
C VAL A 519 15.74 20.01 15.99
N LEU A 520 17.08 19.93 16.06
CA LEU A 520 17.92 21.06 16.44
C LEU A 520 17.79 22.20 15.42
N SER A 521 17.80 21.88 14.13
CA SER A 521 17.64 22.85 13.05
C SER A 521 16.25 23.51 13.09
N TYR A 522 15.20 22.74 13.34
CA TYR A 522 13.83 23.26 13.44
C TYR A 522 13.64 24.16 14.67
N ARG A 523 14.28 23.85 15.79
CA ARG A 523 14.26 24.72 16.98
C ARG A 523 14.84 26.10 16.68
N ASN A 524 15.89 26.15 15.86
CA ASN A 524 16.54 27.40 15.44
C ASN A 524 15.77 28.12 14.33
N ASN A 525 14.99 27.42 13.51
CA ASN A 525 14.20 27.99 12.41
C ASN A 525 12.81 27.32 12.28
N ARG A 526 11.87 27.76 13.13
CA ARG A 526 10.54 27.13 13.29
C ARG A 526 9.60 27.29 12.10
N ASN A 527 9.90 28.23 11.19
CA ASN A 527 9.04 28.53 10.04
C ASN A 527 9.53 27.89 8.74
N SER A 528 10.64 27.15 8.77
CA SER A 528 11.19 26.52 7.58
C SER A 528 10.43 25.25 7.21
N ILE A 529 9.72 25.30 6.09
CA ILE A 529 9.04 24.13 5.49
C ILE A 529 10.05 23.09 5.01
N PHE A 530 11.19 23.53 4.47
CA PHE A 530 12.31 22.66 4.13
C PHE A 530 12.69 21.72 5.28
N ILE A 531 12.88 22.27 6.49
CA ILE A 531 13.28 21.51 7.68
C ILE A 531 12.09 20.70 8.21
N LEU A 532 10.90 21.32 8.33
CA LEU A 532 9.73 20.68 8.93
C LEU A 532 9.26 19.46 8.14
N SER A 533 9.25 19.55 6.80
CA SER A 533 8.85 18.44 5.93
C SER A 533 9.79 17.24 6.08
N ARG A 534 11.11 17.45 6.11
CA ARG A 534 12.11 16.40 6.38
C ARG A 534 11.98 15.83 7.79
N LEU A 535 11.76 16.70 8.78
CA LEU A 535 11.57 16.30 10.17
C LEU A 535 10.35 15.39 10.34
N ALA A 536 9.25 15.66 9.61
CA ALA A 536 8.05 14.85 9.67
C ALA A 536 8.32 13.41 9.18
N TRP A 537 8.99 13.25 8.03
CA TRP A 537 9.41 11.94 7.52
C TRP A 537 10.40 11.24 8.45
N ALA A 538 11.42 11.95 8.94
CA ALA A 538 12.37 11.40 9.92
C ALA A 538 11.68 10.92 11.21
N HIS A 539 10.67 11.68 11.67
CA HIS A 539 9.90 11.33 12.86
C HIS A 539 9.05 10.08 12.64
N LEU A 540 8.39 9.95 11.48
CA LEU A 540 7.63 8.74 11.13
C LEU A 540 8.55 7.50 11.10
N LEU A 541 9.68 7.60 10.39
CA LEU A 541 10.65 6.51 10.28
C LEU A 541 11.22 6.13 11.65
N LYS A 542 11.60 7.12 12.47
CA LYS A 542 12.08 6.90 13.83
C LYS A 542 11.05 6.20 14.70
N SER A 543 9.79 6.64 14.66
CA SER A 543 8.72 6.04 15.46
C SER A 543 8.58 4.55 15.22
N VAL A 544 8.68 4.13 13.96
CA VAL A 544 8.60 2.71 13.57
C VAL A 544 9.88 1.96 13.93
N ALA A 545 11.06 2.52 13.64
CA ALA A 545 12.33 1.89 14.01
C ALA A 545 12.43 1.66 15.54
N ASP A 546 11.98 2.62 16.35
CA ASP A 546 11.96 2.50 17.81
C ASP A 546 10.99 1.39 18.29
N LYS A 547 9.82 1.25 17.64
CA LYS A 547 8.84 0.17 17.92
C LYS A 547 9.40 -1.20 17.56
N ALA A 548 9.98 -1.31 16.36
CA ALA A 548 10.54 -2.55 15.85
C ALA A 548 11.72 -3.03 16.70
N LEU A 549 12.61 -2.12 17.13
CA LEU A 549 13.71 -2.43 18.04
C LEU A 549 13.29 -2.54 19.52
N ARG A 550 11.98 -2.44 19.82
CA ARG A 550 11.40 -2.51 21.17
C ARG A 550 12.12 -1.61 22.19
N LYS A 551 12.45 -0.38 21.78
CA LYS A 551 13.09 0.59 22.69
C LYS A 551 12.12 1.00 23.80
N ASN A 552 12.63 1.22 25.02
CA ASN A 552 11.79 1.58 26.18
C ASN A 552 11.07 2.93 26.03
N ASN A 553 11.70 3.88 25.32
CA ASN A 553 11.14 5.22 25.09
C ASN A 553 10.82 5.39 23.60
N VAL A 554 9.72 4.78 23.15
CA VAL A 554 9.24 4.94 21.78
C VAL A 554 8.75 6.37 21.57
N LEU A 555 9.24 7.02 20.52
CA LEU A 555 8.74 8.32 20.11
C LEU A 555 7.50 8.15 19.22
N GLU A 556 6.32 8.55 19.71
CA GLU A 556 5.08 8.46 18.95
C GLU A 556 4.93 9.57 17.89
N PHE A 557 4.53 9.17 16.69
CA PHE A 557 4.19 10.10 15.61
C PHE A 557 2.73 10.57 15.73
N PHE A 558 2.51 11.88 15.63
CA PHE A 558 1.18 12.50 15.63
C PHE A 558 0.99 13.38 14.39
N SER A 559 0.03 13.03 13.54
CA SER A 559 -0.33 13.75 12.30
C SER A 559 -0.64 15.23 12.53
N SER A 560 -1.42 15.55 13.56
CA SER A 560 -1.89 16.91 13.87
C SER A 560 -0.77 17.94 14.05
N LYS A 561 0.45 17.49 14.37
CA LYS A 561 1.63 18.35 14.50
C LYS A 561 2.15 18.89 13.16
N TYR A 562 1.85 18.21 12.05
CA TYR A 562 2.41 18.50 10.72
C TYR A 562 1.36 18.86 9.66
N SER A 563 0.06 18.61 9.92
CA SER A 563 -1.02 18.81 8.94
C SER A 563 -1.22 20.29 8.56
N GLN A 564 -1.10 21.23 9.51
CA GLN A 564 -1.35 22.66 9.24
C GLN A 564 -0.41 23.22 8.15
N GLN A 565 0.86 22.81 8.17
CA GLN A 565 1.88 23.22 7.21
C GLN A 565 1.96 22.29 5.98
N LYS A 566 1.00 21.37 5.81
CA LYS A 566 0.96 20.36 4.75
C LYS A 566 2.24 19.52 4.69
N CYS A 567 2.75 19.13 5.86
CA CYS A 567 3.99 18.35 6.00
C CYS A 567 3.73 16.94 6.53
N ASP A 568 2.48 16.51 6.70
CA ASP A 568 2.15 15.18 7.22
C ASP A 568 2.45 14.09 6.16
N PRO A 569 3.37 13.14 6.42
CA PRO A 569 3.65 12.02 5.54
C PRO A 569 2.42 11.16 5.22
N PHE A 570 1.46 11.06 6.15
CA PHE A 570 0.27 10.24 5.94
C PHE A 570 -0.65 10.80 4.86
N ASP A 571 -0.68 12.13 4.65
CA ASP A 571 -1.45 12.73 3.55
C ASP A 571 -1.00 12.14 2.20
N THR A 572 0.32 12.04 1.99
CA THR A 572 0.90 11.43 0.78
C THR A 572 0.63 9.92 0.70
N ILE A 573 0.76 9.19 1.81
CA ILE A 573 0.52 7.73 1.83
C ILE A 573 -0.95 7.41 1.52
N TYR A 574 -1.90 8.17 2.09
CA TYR A 574 -3.31 8.01 1.82
C TYR A 574 -3.67 8.38 0.38
N PHE A 575 -3.08 9.46 -0.16
CA PHE A 575 -3.23 9.82 -1.57
C PHE A 575 -2.73 8.70 -2.49
N LEU A 576 -1.53 8.17 -2.26
CA LEU A 576 -0.98 7.03 -3.00
C LEU A 576 -1.93 5.82 -2.99
N ARG A 577 -2.45 5.47 -1.81
CA ARG A 577 -3.42 4.38 -1.67
C ARG A 577 -4.69 4.62 -2.49
N SER A 578 -5.21 5.85 -2.46
CA SER A 578 -6.40 6.22 -3.25
C SER A 578 -6.13 6.11 -4.74
N GLU A 579 -5.00 6.65 -5.23
CA GLU A 579 -4.64 6.61 -6.65
C GLU A 579 -4.48 5.17 -7.17
N VAL A 580 -3.82 4.29 -6.40
CA VAL A 580 -3.69 2.87 -6.77
C VAL A 580 -5.05 2.17 -6.79
N SER A 581 -5.90 2.42 -5.79
CA SER A 581 -7.25 1.84 -5.71
C SER A 581 -8.10 2.27 -6.90
N ASP A 582 -8.13 3.56 -7.21
CA ASP A 582 -8.85 4.13 -8.35
C ASP A 582 -8.35 3.56 -9.68
N TYR A 583 -7.05 3.27 -9.80
CA TYR A 583 -6.46 2.70 -11.00
C TYR A 583 -6.84 1.22 -11.16
N LEU A 584 -6.78 0.43 -10.08
CA LEU A 584 -7.27 -0.96 -10.05
C LEU A 584 -8.75 -1.06 -10.41
N GLU A 585 -9.60 -0.21 -9.84
CA GLU A 585 -11.04 -0.20 -10.17
C GLU A 585 -11.31 0.14 -11.63
N LYS A 586 -10.50 1.01 -12.24
CA LYS A 586 -10.59 1.32 -13.67
C LYS A 586 -10.22 0.13 -14.54
N GLN A 587 -9.22 -0.66 -14.14
CA GLN A 587 -8.80 -1.87 -14.87
C GLN A 587 -9.79 -3.04 -14.73
N LYS A 588 -10.45 -3.16 -13.57
CA LYS A 588 -11.46 -4.22 -13.33
C LYS A 588 -12.79 -4.03 -14.07
N LYS A 589 -13.06 -2.84 -14.63
CA LYS A 589 -14.31 -2.59 -15.33
C LYS A 589 -14.38 -3.46 -16.59
N PRO A 590 -15.45 -4.25 -16.77
CA PRO A 590 -15.57 -5.12 -17.92
C PRO A 590 -15.56 -4.27 -19.19
N MET A 591 -14.78 -4.71 -20.19
CA MET A 591 -14.77 -4.10 -21.53
C MET A 591 -16.18 -4.04 -22.11
N ILE A 592 -17.03 -5.01 -21.79
CA ILE A 592 -18.41 -5.11 -22.24
C ILE A 592 -19.32 -5.06 -21.01
N GLU A 593 -20.04 -3.96 -20.84
CA GLU A 593 -20.99 -3.79 -19.76
C GLU A 593 -22.40 -4.15 -20.28
N PRO A 594 -23.02 -5.26 -19.82
CA PRO A 594 -24.34 -5.65 -20.29
C PRO A 594 -25.35 -4.58 -19.90
N SER A 595 -26.20 -4.17 -20.85
CA SER A 595 -27.28 -3.25 -20.55
C SER A 595 -28.48 -4.01 -20.00
N PHE A 596 -29.38 -3.29 -19.31
CA PHE A 596 -30.64 -3.88 -18.84
C PHE A 596 -31.49 -4.47 -19.98
N GLU A 597 -31.38 -3.93 -21.19
CA GLU A 597 -32.08 -4.46 -22.36
C GLU A 597 -31.39 -5.73 -22.90
N PRO A 598 -32.14 -6.83 -23.12
CA PRO A 598 -31.57 -8.06 -23.65
C PRO A 598 -30.93 -7.83 -25.02
N GLY A 599 -29.70 -8.31 -25.20
CA GLY A 599 -28.94 -8.20 -26.45
C GLY A 599 -28.25 -6.84 -26.68
N ARG A 600 -28.36 -5.88 -25.75
CA ARG A 600 -27.60 -4.64 -25.78
C ARG A 600 -26.50 -4.65 -24.73
N PHE A 601 -25.32 -4.18 -25.13
CA PHE A 601 -24.18 -4.00 -24.26
C PHE A 601 -23.50 -2.67 -24.58
N LYS A 602 -22.80 -2.12 -23.60
CA LYS A 602 -21.97 -0.94 -23.74
C LYS A 602 -20.53 -1.40 -23.88
N ASP A 603 -19.99 -1.25 -25.07
CA ASP A 603 -18.57 -1.51 -25.32
C ASP A 603 -17.74 -0.31 -24.81
N ASN A 604 -17.05 -0.54 -23.70
CA ASN A 604 -16.15 0.41 -23.07
C ASN A 604 -14.71 0.29 -23.61
N SER A 605 -14.39 -0.67 -24.51
CA SER A 605 -13.03 -0.91 -25.03
C SER A 605 -12.45 0.28 -25.82
N LYS A 606 -13.30 1.12 -26.42
CA LYS A 606 -12.90 2.28 -27.25
C LYS A 606 -13.13 3.64 -26.59
N LYS A 607 -13.40 3.68 -25.29
CA LYS A 607 -13.58 4.97 -24.59
C LYS A 607 -12.26 5.71 -24.47
N VAL A 608 -12.11 6.76 -25.26
CA VAL A 608 -11.03 7.74 -25.11
C VAL A 608 -11.41 8.71 -24.00
N HIS A 609 -10.66 8.70 -22.90
CA HIS A 609 -10.78 9.72 -21.86
C HIS A 609 -9.97 10.95 -22.27
N PHE A 610 -10.65 12.02 -22.67
CA PHE A 610 -10.03 13.33 -22.91
C PHE A 610 -9.71 13.99 -21.55
N THR A 611 -8.49 13.81 -21.08
CA THR A 611 -7.92 14.62 -20.00
C THR A 611 -6.60 15.17 -20.50
N ASP A 612 -6.51 16.50 -20.66
CA ASP A 612 -5.28 17.20 -21.07
C ASP A 612 -4.18 17.21 -19.98
N LEU A 613 -4.44 16.57 -18.83
CA LEU A 613 -3.51 16.46 -17.70
C LEU A 613 -2.58 15.26 -17.84
N ILE A 614 -1.33 15.46 -17.43
CA ILE A 614 -0.33 14.39 -17.40
C ILE A 614 -0.76 13.36 -16.34
N LYS A 615 -1.00 12.11 -16.74
CA LYS A 615 -1.26 11.01 -15.81
C LYS A 615 0.05 10.33 -15.46
N ILE A 616 0.37 10.31 -14.17
CA ILE A 616 1.56 9.61 -13.65
C ILE A 616 1.12 8.21 -13.24
N HIS A 617 1.85 7.19 -13.69
CA HIS A 617 1.57 5.82 -13.31
C HIS A 617 1.75 5.64 -11.79
N PRO A 618 0.78 5.03 -11.05
CA PRO A 618 0.84 4.93 -9.60
C PRO A 618 2.13 4.27 -9.07
N ALA A 619 2.65 3.27 -9.79
CA ALA A 619 3.92 2.62 -9.42
C ALA A 619 5.15 3.53 -9.50
N ILE A 620 5.20 4.42 -10.50
CA ILE A 620 6.29 5.42 -10.63
C ILE A 620 6.20 6.41 -9.49
N LEU A 621 4.98 6.87 -9.18
CA LEU A 621 4.75 7.78 -8.09
C LEU A 621 5.14 7.16 -6.74
N PHE A 622 4.75 5.90 -6.51
CA PHE A 622 5.10 5.13 -5.32
C PHE A 622 6.63 4.99 -5.14
N ASP A 623 7.35 4.52 -6.18
CA ASP A 623 8.80 4.40 -6.16
C ASP A 623 9.48 5.77 -5.96
N SER A 624 8.99 6.82 -6.63
CA SER A 624 9.58 8.16 -6.54
C SER A 624 9.45 8.77 -5.14
N VAL A 625 8.30 8.60 -4.47
CA VAL A 625 8.12 9.03 -3.08
C VAL A 625 9.08 8.25 -2.18
N GLY A 626 9.09 6.91 -2.29
CA GLY A 626 9.98 6.04 -1.51
C GLY A 626 11.45 6.45 -1.60
N ASN A 627 11.94 6.65 -2.83
CA ASN A 627 13.32 7.03 -3.10
C ASN A 627 13.67 8.46 -2.64
N THR A 628 12.69 9.37 -2.64
CA THR A 628 12.94 10.77 -2.27
C THR A 628 13.14 10.91 -0.76
N VAL A 629 12.29 10.24 0.04
CA VAL A 629 12.28 10.36 1.51
C VAL A 629 13.02 9.22 2.23
N GLY A 630 13.38 8.15 1.53
CA GLY A 630 13.96 6.95 2.13
C GLY A 630 12.90 6.12 2.88
N LEU A 631 11.73 5.92 2.28
CA LEU A 631 10.66 5.09 2.84
C LEU A 631 10.73 3.67 2.25
N PRO A 632 11.10 2.65 3.03
CA PRO A 632 11.03 1.27 2.57
C PRO A 632 9.59 0.77 2.53
N ILE A 633 9.33 -0.24 1.69
CA ILE A 633 8.05 -0.97 1.67
C ILE A 633 7.79 -1.60 3.04
N ARG A 634 8.85 -2.21 3.60
CA ARG A 634 8.88 -2.90 4.88
C ARG A 634 10.20 -2.62 5.59
N TRP A 635 10.16 -2.39 6.90
CA TRP A 635 11.35 -2.27 7.75
C TRP A 635 11.26 -3.29 8.88
N CYS A 636 12.15 -4.28 8.87
CA CYS A 636 12.07 -5.46 9.73
C CYS A 636 10.67 -6.10 9.62
N ASP A 637 9.89 -6.20 10.69
CA ASP A 637 8.53 -6.77 10.69
C ASP A 637 7.41 -5.74 10.47
N TYR A 638 7.75 -4.46 10.28
CA TYR A 638 6.77 -3.38 10.12
C TYR A 638 6.59 -3.01 8.64
N ALA A 639 5.38 -3.21 8.14
CA ALA A 639 4.95 -2.81 6.81
C ALA A 639 4.48 -1.35 6.80
N TYR A 640 5.18 -0.45 6.08
CA TYR A 640 4.72 0.94 5.89
C TYR A 640 3.65 1.01 4.81
N THR A 641 3.93 0.36 3.68
CA THR A 641 3.16 0.50 2.45
C THR A 641 3.00 -0.84 1.72
N SER A 642 3.19 -1.96 2.40
CA SER A 642 3.08 -3.30 1.80
C SER A 642 1.73 -3.55 1.13
N ASN A 643 0.63 -3.03 1.67
CA ASN A 643 -0.69 -3.12 1.02
C ASN A 643 -0.73 -2.35 -0.31
N ILE A 644 -0.16 -1.14 -0.34
CA ILE A 644 -0.07 -0.32 -1.57
C ILE A 644 0.80 -1.05 -2.61
N ALA A 645 1.95 -1.60 -2.18
CA ALA A 645 2.84 -2.35 -3.04
C ALA A 645 2.19 -3.64 -3.58
N PHE A 646 1.38 -4.33 -2.76
CA PHE A 646 0.61 -5.49 -3.17
C PHE A 646 -0.47 -5.13 -4.19
N ASP A 647 -1.19 -4.04 -3.97
CA ASP A 647 -2.19 -3.53 -4.92
C ASP A 647 -1.53 -3.14 -6.25
N ILE A 648 -0.34 -2.51 -6.22
CA ILE A 648 0.46 -2.23 -7.43
C ILE A 648 0.87 -3.53 -8.14
N ALA A 649 1.31 -4.55 -7.42
CA ALA A 649 1.73 -5.82 -8.04
C ALA A 649 0.57 -6.56 -8.77
N ASN A 650 -0.69 -6.28 -8.39
CA ASN A 650 -1.89 -6.82 -9.04
C ASN A 650 -2.36 -6.00 -10.26
N LEU A 651 -1.71 -4.88 -10.60
CA LEU A 651 -2.02 -4.11 -11.81
C LEU A 651 -1.68 -4.91 -13.07
N ILE A 652 -2.51 -4.79 -14.11
CA ILE A 652 -2.38 -5.56 -15.36
C ILE A 652 -1.15 -5.12 -16.17
N ASP A 653 -0.84 -3.83 -16.19
CA ASP A 653 0.19 -3.16 -16.99
C ASP A 653 1.59 -3.10 -16.36
N ILE A 654 1.75 -3.67 -15.16
CA ILE A 654 3.07 -3.81 -14.52
C ILE A 654 3.85 -4.96 -15.15
N SER A 655 5.17 -4.79 -15.31
CA SER A 655 6.06 -5.84 -15.82
C SER A 655 6.23 -6.99 -14.82
N ASN A 656 6.51 -8.20 -15.30
CA ASN A 656 6.73 -9.35 -14.42
C ASN A 656 7.93 -9.14 -13.49
N TRP A 657 8.98 -8.47 -13.96
CA TRP A 657 10.13 -8.10 -13.13
C TRP A 657 9.74 -7.17 -11.97
N GLN A 658 8.91 -6.17 -12.22
CA GLN A 658 8.41 -5.28 -11.16
C GLN A 658 7.48 -6.02 -10.19
N ARG A 659 6.65 -6.96 -10.66
CA ARG A 659 5.85 -7.82 -9.78
C ARG A 659 6.73 -8.65 -8.87
N PHE A 660 7.77 -9.28 -9.43
CA PHE A 660 8.78 -10.02 -8.68
C PHE A 660 9.46 -9.16 -7.62
N PHE A 661 9.96 -7.97 -8.02
CA PHE A 661 10.61 -7.02 -7.12
C PHE A 661 9.68 -6.62 -5.97
N LEU A 662 8.43 -6.23 -6.24
CA LEU A 662 7.51 -5.83 -5.17
C LEU A 662 7.20 -6.99 -4.21
N LEU A 663 6.99 -8.19 -4.75
CA LEU A 663 6.68 -9.39 -3.96
C LEU A 663 7.76 -9.71 -2.92
N ILE A 664 9.03 -9.71 -3.30
CA ILE A 664 10.13 -10.05 -2.37
C ILE A 664 10.21 -9.09 -1.17
N HIS A 665 9.74 -7.84 -1.32
CA HIS A 665 9.72 -6.84 -0.26
C HIS A 665 8.43 -6.83 0.57
N ILE A 666 7.39 -7.56 0.13
CA ILE A 666 6.10 -7.68 0.85
C ILE A 666 6.03 -9.00 1.63
N THR A 667 6.57 -10.08 1.07
CA THR A 667 6.46 -11.43 1.62
C THR A 667 7.46 -11.70 2.75
N ASP A 668 6.98 -12.34 3.82
CA ASP A 668 7.81 -12.89 4.91
C ASP A 668 7.73 -14.42 5.07
N ASP A 669 6.84 -15.08 4.32
CA ASP A 669 6.52 -16.48 4.50
C ASP A 669 6.35 -17.22 3.16
N ASP A 670 6.84 -18.47 3.09
CA ASP A 670 6.63 -19.39 1.96
C ASP A 670 5.14 -19.71 1.72
N LYS A 671 4.31 -19.58 2.76
CA LYS A 671 2.86 -19.77 2.72
C LYS A 671 2.09 -18.47 2.54
N SER A 672 2.78 -17.34 2.34
CA SER A 672 2.13 -16.03 2.19
C SER A 672 1.06 -16.06 1.09
N GLU A 673 -0.10 -15.48 1.40
CA GLU A 673 -1.22 -15.39 0.47
C GLU A 673 -0.84 -14.55 -0.77
N GLN A 674 0.03 -13.56 -0.59
CA GLN A 674 0.52 -12.67 -1.63
C GLN A 674 1.28 -13.44 -2.72
N LEU A 675 2.22 -14.30 -2.33
CA LEU A 675 3.03 -15.08 -3.25
C LEU A 675 2.17 -16.12 -3.98
N ARG A 676 1.18 -16.71 -3.29
CA ARG A 676 0.19 -17.63 -3.89
C ARG A 676 -0.74 -16.97 -4.90
N LYS A 677 -1.07 -15.69 -4.72
CA LYS A 677 -1.95 -14.93 -5.63
C LYS A 677 -1.23 -14.40 -6.87
N ILE A 678 0.01 -13.95 -6.72
CA ILE A 678 0.73 -13.29 -7.83
C ILE A 678 1.53 -14.28 -8.69
N PHE A 679 2.17 -15.28 -8.08
CA PHE A 679 2.89 -16.34 -8.79
C PHE A 679 2.12 -17.66 -8.75
N THR A 680 0.97 -17.68 -9.43
CA THR A 680 0.22 -18.89 -9.75
C THR A 680 0.94 -19.71 -10.82
N ARG A 681 0.60 -21.00 -10.94
CA ARG A 681 1.12 -21.87 -12.01
C ARG A 681 0.80 -21.30 -13.39
N LEU A 682 -0.39 -20.71 -13.57
CA LEU A 682 -0.82 -20.07 -14.81
C LEU A 682 0.02 -18.82 -15.13
N LYS A 683 0.25 -17.92 -14.17
CA LYS A 683 1.07 -16.71 -14.39
C LYS A 683 2.52 -17.04 -14.74
N ILE A 684 3.08 -18.06 -14.10
CA ILE A 684 4.43 -18.55 -14.42
C ILE A 684 4.46 -19.13 -15.86
N ALA A 685 3.42 -19.86 -16.27
CA ALA A 685 3.30 -20.39 -17.63
C ALA A 685 3.13 -19.29 -18.70
N GLN A 686 2.41 -18.22 -18.38
CA GLN A 686 2.22 -17.04 -19.25
C GLN A 686 3.50 -16.20 -19.41
N MET A 687 4.50 -16.38 -18.55
CA MET A 687 5.71 -15.56 -18.55
C MET A 687 6.66 -15.93 -19.69
N PRO A 688 7.21 -14.96 -20.44
CA PRO A 688 8.28 -15.19 -21.40
C PRO A 688 9.48 -15.91 -20.77
N TYR A 689 10.13 -16.79 -21.55
CA TYR A 689 11.22 -17.63 -21.05
C TYR A 689 12.43 -16.81 -20.56
N ASP A 690 12.78 -15.74 -21.28
CA ASP A 690 13.89 -14.83 -20.95
C ASP A 690 13.65 -14.09 -19.62
N GLU A 691 12.41 -13.66 -19.35
CA GLU A 691 12.05 -13.05 -18.08
C GLU A 691 12.07 -14.07 -16.92
N ALA A 692 11.59 -15.29 -17.16
CA ALA A 692 11.59 -16.36 -16.18
C ALA A 692 13.02 -16.80 -15.80
N ASP A 693 13.90 -16.98 -16.79
CA ASP A 693 15.31 -17.29 -16.56
C ASP A 693 16.01 -16.16 -15.80
N LYS A 694 15.76 -14.89 -16.17
CA LYS A 694 16.31 -13.74 -15.44
C LYS A 694 15.91 -13.75 -13.94
N ILE A 695 14.66 -14.07 -13.62
CA ILE A 695 14.19 -14.21 -12.23
C ILE A 695 14.92 -15.36 -11.53
N VAL A 696 15.05 -16.51 -12.19
CA VAL A 696 15.75 -17.69 -11.63
C VAL A 696 17.21 -17.40 -11.32
N GLN A 697 17.96 -16.82 -12.26
CA GLN A 697 19.36 -16.44 -12.04
C GLN A 697 19.49 -15.41 -10.90
N CYS A 698 18.56 -14.46 -10.83
CA CYS A 698 18.53 -13.48 -9.75
C CYS A 698 18.30 -14.12 -8.39
N CYS A 699 17.30 -14.99 -8.26
CA CYS A 699 17.04 -15.75 -7.03
C CYS A 699 18.26 -16.57 -6.62
N PHE A 700 18.91 -17.26 -7.55
CA PHE A 700 20.10 -18.07 -7.27
C PHE A 700 21.25 -17.22 -6.73
N ASN A 701 21.56 -16.09 -7.37
CA ASN A 701 22.59 -15.16 -6.92
C ASN A 701 22.26 -14.54 -5.55
N ALA A 702 20.99 -14.19 -5.32
CA ALA A 702 20.52 -13.66 -4.05
C ALA A 702 20.66 -14.70 -2.93
N ILE A 703 20.31 -15.96 -3.16
CA ILE A 703 20.49 -17.04 -2.19
C ILE A 703 21.97 -17.17 -1.80
N GLY A 704 22.88 -17.15 -2.77
CA GLY A 704 24.33 -17.17 -2.51
C GLY A 704 24.75 -16.01 -1.59
N TYR A 705 24.40 -14.78 -1.96
CA TYR A 705 24.71 -13.59 -1.16
C TYR A 705 24.16 -13.66 0.27
N TRP A 706 22.90 -14.04 0.45
CA TRP A 706 22.29 -14.09 1.79
C TRP A 706 22.83 -15.25 2.64
N THR A 707 23.26 -16.35 2.01
CA THR A 707 23.94 -17.46 2.68
C THR A 707 25.33 -17.02 3.16
N ASP A 708 26.12 -16.39 2.29
CA ASP A 708 27.45 -15.85 2.64
C ASP A 708 27.35 -14.80 3.75
N LYS A 709 26.37 -13.89 3.65
CA LYS A 709 26.14 -12.86 4.66
C LYS A 709 25.84 -13.47 6.02
N ARG A 710 25.04 -14.54 6.06
CA ARG A 710 24.73 -15.28 7.29
C ARG A 710 25.96 -15.95 7.90
N ILE A 711 26.83 -16.58 7.09
CA ILE A 711 28.05 -17.24 7.56
C ILE A 711 29.01 -16.22 8.22
N ASN A 712 29.08 -15.01 7.67
CA ASN A 712 30.03 -13.99 8.08
C ASN A 712 29.55 -13.06 9.22
N ILE A 713 28.27 -13.10 9.62
CA ILE A 713 27.75 -12.26 10.72
C ILE A 713 28.14 -12.88 12.08
N PRO A 714 28.82 -12.12 12.99
CA PRO A 714 29.10 -12.61 14.33
C PRO A 714 27.81 -12.76 15.14
N ASN A 715 27.61 -13.95 15.73
CA ASN A 715 26.52 -14.38 16.64
C ASN A 715 25.83 -13.24 17.42
N SER A 716 24.94 -12.51 16.75
CA SER A 716 24.05 -11.54 17.37
C SER A 716 22.63 -11.98 17.01
N LYS A 717 21.88 -12.40 18.04
CA LYS A 717 20.50 -12.89 17.90
C LYS A 717 19.55 -11.92 17.19
N GLN A 718 19.95 -10.64 17.00
CA GLN A 718 19.14 -9.58 16.39
C GLN A 718 19.32 -9.46 14.87
N GLN A 719 20.38 -10.01 14.26
CA GLN A 719 20.58 -10.05 12.79
C GLN A 719 20.29 -11.44 12.16
N GLU A 720 20.12 -12.48 12.97
CA GLU A 720 19.90 -13.86 12.50
C GLU A 720 18.51 -14.10 11.89
N GLU A 721 17.48 -13.39 12.34
CA GLU A 721 16.08 -13.58 11.89
C GLU A 721 15.78 -12.99 10.49
N PRO A 722 16.22 -11.77 10.13
CA PRO A 722 15.82 -11.19 8.84
C PRO A 722 16.48 -11.82 7.61
N THR A 723 17.72 -12.27 7.71
CA THR A 723 18.40 -12.98 6.60
C THR A 723 17.69 -14.29 6.23
N LEU A 724 17.10 -14.97 7.22
CA LEU A 724 16.27 -16.15 7.00
C LEU A 724 15.02 -15.85 6.20
N VAL A 725 14.40 -14.68 6.41
CA VAL A 725 13.20 -14.28 5.67
C VAL A 725 13.53 -14.14 4.18
N TYR A 726 14.60 -13.44 3.83
CA TYR A 726 15.02 -13.31 2.43
C TYR A 726 15.36 -14.67 1.81
N LEU A 727 16.15 -15.51 2.50
CA LEU A 727 16.46 -16.86 2.02
C LEU A 727 15.20 -17.69 1.77
N ARG A 728 14.25 -17.68 2.72
CA ARG A 728 12.97 -18.41 2.60
C ARG A 728 12.20 -18.00 1.35
N VAL A 729 12.09 -16.69 1.10
CA VAL A 729 11.35 -16.14 -0.04
C VAL A 729 12.05 -16.44 -1.36
N PHE A 730 13.36 -16.22 -1.47
CA PHE A 730 14.09 -16.49 -2.71
C PHE A 730 14.11 -17.98 -3.05
N ILE A 731 14.27 -18.88 -2.06
CA ILE A 731 14.21 -20.34 -2.28
C ILE A 731 12.81 -20.75 -2.74
N GLU A 732 11.74 -20.24 -2.13
CA GLU A 732 10.36 -20.57 -2.52
C GLU A 732 10.02 -20.06 -3.93
N ILE A 733 10.47 -18.86 -4.31
CA ILE A 733 10.28 -18.36 -5.69
C ILE A 733 11.09 -19.21 -6.67
N LEU A 734 12.35 -19.52 -6.36
CA LEU A 734 13.18 -20.41 -7.18
C LEU A 734 12.53 -21.79 -7.36
N ALA A 735 11.91 -22.33 -6.30
CA ALA A 735 11.18 -23.59 -6.34
C ALA A 735 10.01 -23.54 -7.34
N ARG A 736 9.20 -22.49 -7.30
CA ARG A 736 8.02 -22.38 -8.18
C ARG A 736 8.38 -22.25 -9.66
N PHE A 737 9.49 -21.57 -9.95
CA PHE A 737 9.96 -21.38 -11.32
C PHE A 737 10.62 -22.61 -11.93
N GLN A 738 10.88 -23.68 -11.17
CA GLN A 738 11.47 -24.92 -11.69
C GLN A 738 10.67 -25.49 -12.87
N VAL A 739 9.36 -25.32 -12.89
CA VAL A 739 8.49 -25.78 -13.98
C VAL A 739 8.82 -25.17 -15.34
N ARG A 740 9.47 -23.99 -15.39
CA ARG A 740 9.87 -23.33 -16.64
C ARG A 740 11.23 -23.78 -17.17
N LEU A 741 12.01 -24.48 -16.35
CA LEU A 741 13.41 -24.75 -16.63
C LEU A 741 13.60 -25.98 -17.50
N SER A 742 14.79 -26.08 -18.11
CA SER A 742 15.23 -27.28 -18.80
C SER A 742 15.47 -28.43 -17.80
N PRO A 743 15.43 -29.70 -18.24
CA PRO A 743 15.78 -30.83 -17.37
C PRO A 743 17.18 -30.69 -16.74
N ASP A 744 18.16 -30.18 -17.47
CA ASP A 744 19.53 -30.02 -16.98
C ASP A 744 19.63 -28.94 -15.89
N ASP A 745 18.93 -27.82 -16.06
CA ASP A 745 18.83 -26.78 -15.03
C ASP A 745 18.07 -27.30 -13.80
N ALA A 746 17.00 -28.06 -13.99
CA ALA A 746 16.24 -28.66 -12.89
C ALA A 746 17.10 -29.65 -12.09
N LYS A 747 17.95 -30.46 -12.74
CA LYS A 747 18.94 -31.33 -12.06
C LYS A 747 19.93 -30.51 -11.24
N LYS A 748 20.49 -29.44 -11.82
CA LYS A 748 21.38 -28.51 -11.12
C LYS A 748 20.74 -27.98 -9.83
N TYR A 749 19.49 -27.52 -9.89
CA TYR A 749 18.80 -26.99 -8.72
C TYR A 749 18.34 -28.07 -7.73
N TYR A 750 18.12 -29.30 -8.18
CA TYR A 750 17.90 -30.45 -7.31
C TYR A 750 19.13 -30.74 -6.44
N SER A 751 20.31 -30.86 -7.05
CA SER A 751 21.57 -31.06 -6.32
C SER A 751 21.85 -29.87 -5.39
N PHE A 752 21.61 -28.64 -5.84
CA PHE A 752 21.73 -27.45 -5.00
C PHE A 752 20.79 -27.48 -3.78
N ALA A 753 19.55 -27.96 -3.92
CA ALA A 753 18.63 -28.10 -2.78
C ALA A 753 19.15 -29.12 -1.74
N LEU A 754 19.79 -30.20 -2.19
CA LEU A 754 20.45 -31.16 -1.30
C LEU A 754 21.65 -30.54 -0.58
N GLU A 755 22.46 -29.73 -1.28
CA GLU A 755 23.57 -28.98 -0.66
C GLU A 755 23.07 -28.02 0.43
N LEU A 756 22.04 -27.22 0.13
CA LEU A 756 21.41 -26.33 1.11
C LEU A 756 20.88 -27.10 2.32
N ALA A 757 20.35 -28.31 2.13
CA ALA A 757 19.85 -29.14 3.22
C ALA A 757 20.95 -29.80 4.07
N LYS A 758 22.17 -29.93 3.53
CA LYS A 758 23.36 -30.43 4.25
C LYS A 758 24.03 -29.32 5.08
N ASP A 759 23.91 -28.06 4.67
CA ASP A 759 24.52 -26.93 5.37
C ASP A 759 23.88 -26.67 6.74
N GLN A 760 24.67 -26.82 7.81
CA GLN A 760 24.25 -26.60 9.20
C GLN A 760 23.71 -25.19 9.45
N HIS A 761 24.14 -24.18 8.69
CA HIS A 761 23.66 -22.81 8.80
C HIS A 761 22.24 -22.64 8.21
N CYS A 762 21.80 -23.56 7.36
CA CYS A 762 20.49 -23.59 6.70
C CYS A 762 19.47 -24.52 7.39
N ILE A 763 19.87 -25.29 8.41
CA ILE A 763 18.99 -26.20 9.17
C ILE A 763 18.15 -25.43 10.20
N TYR A 764 17.28 -24.54 9.72
CA TYR A 764 16.28 -23.84 10.53
C TYR A 764 14.87 -24.28 10.13
N LEU A 765 13.97 -24.40 11.11
CA LEU A 765 12.57 -24.84 10.90
C LEU A 765 11.84 -24.05 9.81
N CYS A 766 12.17 -22.76 9.63
CA CYS A 766 11.52 -21.87 8.66
C CYS A 766 11.91 -22.12 7.19
N LEU A 767 13.09 -22.68 6.90
CA LEU A 767 13.54 -22.93 5.52
C LEU A 767 13.11 -24.30 4.97
N LYS A 768 12.69 -25.20 5.86
CA LYS A 768 12.39 -26.61 5.53
C LYS A 768 11.40 -26.77 4.39
N ASN A 769 10.30 -26.02 4.42
CA ASN A 769 9.26 -26.10 3.40
C ASN A 769 9.78 -25.62 2.05
N SER A 770 10.46 -24.46 2.00
CA SER A 770 10.97 -23.87 0.77
C SER A 770 12.02 -24.78 0.11
N ILE A 771 12.95 -25.35 0.89
CA ILE A 771 13.96 -26.29 0.39
C ILE A 771 13.29 -27.59 -0.11
N ASN A 772 12.32 -28.12 0.64
CA ASN A 772 11.56 -29.29 0.23
C ASN A 772 10.74 -29.03 -1.06
N ASN A 773 10.15 -27.85 -1.20
CA ASN A 773 9.46 -27.44 -2.41
C ASN A 773 10.44 -27.33 -3.59
N LEU A 774 11.62 -26.74 -3.40
CA LEU A 774 12.66 -26.66 -4.42
C LEU A 774 13.04 -28.06 -4.91
N LEU A 775 13.36 -28.96 -3.98
CA LEU A 775 13.70 -30.34 -4.29
C LEU A 775 12.59 -31.07 -5.06
N ASN A 776 11.35 -31.00 -4.58
CA ASN A 776 10.22 -31.69 -5.20
C ASN A 776 9.82 -31.11 -6.56
N TYR A 777 9.81 -29.79 -6.71
CA TYR A 777 9.45 -29.14 -7.97
C TYR A 777 10.55 -29.27 -9.02
N SER A 778 11.82 -29.27 -8.62
CA SER A 778 12.94 -29.63 -9.51
C SER A 778 12.78 -31.06 -10.02
N LEU A 779 12.53 -32.04 -9.13
CA LEU A 779 12.34 -33.44 -9.54
C LEU A 779 11.16 -33.61 -10.51
N LYS A 780 10.02 -32.95 -10.24
CA LYS A 780 8.85 -32.96 -11.14
C LYS A 780 9.10 -32.29 -12.49
N SER A 781 10.16 -31.49 -12.61
CA SER A 781 10.54 -30.81 -13.85
C SER A 781 11.59 -31.59 -14.65
N ILE A 782 11.98 -32.77 -14.18
CA ILE A 782 12.88 -33.70 -14.87
C ILE A 782 12.06 -34.88 -15.40
N PRO A 783 12.26 -35.32 -16.66
CA PRO A 783 11.60 -36.51 -17.19
C PRO A 783 11.95 -37.76 -16.39
N THR A 784 10.99 -38.67 -16.16
CA THR A 784 11.21 -39.87 -15.33
C THR A 784 12.32 -40.77 -15.84
N ALA A 785 12.56 -40.80 -17.16
CA ALA A 785 13.66 -41.55 -17.76
C ALA A 785 15.06 -41.08 -17.32
N GLN A 786 15.17 -39.86 -16.77
CA GLN A 786 16.44 -39.27 -16.30
C GLN A 786 16.54 -39.20 -14.78
N HIS A 787 15.54 -39.68 -14.03
CA HIS A 787 15.56 -39.65 -12.55
C HIS A 787 16.68 -40.52 -11.96
N ASN A 788 17.10 -41.55 -12.68
CA ASN A 788 18.21 -42.42 -12.32
C ASN A 788 19.55 -41.65 -12.14
N GLU A 789 19.74 -40.54 -12.86
CA GLU A 789 20.94 -39.70 -12.73
C GLU A 789 21.07 -39.05 -11.34
N LEU A 790 19.96 -38.90 -10.61
CA LEU A 790 19.91 -38.29 -9.27
C LEU A 790 19.92 -39.34 -8.14
N LEU A 791 19.95 -40.63 -8.47
CA LEU A 791 19.76 -41.71 -7.51
C LEU A 791 20.88 -41.76 -6.44
N VAL A 792 22.13 -41.65 -6.86
CA VAL A 792 23.29 -41.68 -5.95
C VAL A 792 23.21 -40.53 -4.94
N ASP A 793 22.98 -39.31 -5.42
CA ASP A 793 22.85 -38.11 -4.57
C ASP A 793 21.71 -38.23 -3.53
N ALA A 794 20.60 -38.86 -3.91
CA ALA A 794 19.46 -39.09 -3.03
C ALA A 794 19.74 -40.17 -1.97
N LEU A 795 20.39 -41.28 -2.36
CA LEU A 795 20.74 -42.36 -1.44
C LEU A 795 21.84 -41.95 -0.46
N ASP A 796 22.84 -41.20 -0.91
CA ASP A 796 23.94 -40.67 -0.09
C ASP A 796 23.51 -39.56 0.87
N PHE A 797 22.27 -39.07 0.78
CA PHE A 797 21.81 -37.98 1.64
C PHE A 797 21.80 -38.38 3.13
N PRO A 798 22.29 -37.53 4.06
CA PRO A 798 22.45 -37.93 5.46
C PRO A 798 21.14 -38.39 6.13
N ASN A 799 21.16 -39.59 6.70
CA ASN A 799 20.00 -40.16 7.41
C ASN A 799 19.71 -39.48 8.76
N THR A 800 20.65 -38.69 9.29
CA THR A 800 20.44 -37.90 10.51
C THR A 800 19.46 -36.73 10.30
N ASN A 801 19.06 -36.44 9.07
CA ASN A 801 18.18 -35.34 8.75
C ASN A 801 16.69 -35.73 8.92
N ASN A 802 16.10 -35.33 10.04
CA ASN A 802 14.73 -35.68 10.43
C ASN A 802 13.61 -35.01 9.63
N TRP A 803 13.91 -34.12 8.68
CA TRP A 803 12.90 -33.30 7.99
C TRP A 803 12.94 -33.34 6.45
N LEU A 804 14.04 -33.78 5.84
CA LEU A 804 14.12 -33.98 4.39
C LEU A 804 14.49 -35.43 4.09
N ASN A 805 13.77 -36.06 3.18
CA ASN A 805 14.04 -37.42 2.74
C ASN A 805 13.91 -37.51 1.21
N PRO A 806 15.00 -37.38 0.43
CA PRO A 806 14.93 -37.44 -1.02
C PRO A 806 14.66 -38.87 -1.47
N VAL A 807 13.58 -39.06 -2.25
CA VAL A 807 13.16 -40.37 -2.77
C VAL A 807 13.11 -40.30 -4.30
N ILE A 808 13.73 -41.28 -4.96
CA ILE A 808 13.70 -41.44 -6.42
C ILE A 808 12.83 -42.65 -6.76
N HIS A 809 11.66 -42.40 -7.36
CA HIS A 809 10.69 -43.44 -7.69
C HIS A 809 11.07 -44.27 -8.92
N HIS A 810 11.92 -43.73 -9.80
CA HIS A 810 12.32 -44.37 -11.06
C HIS A 810 13.86 -44.49 -11.14
N PRO A 811 14.45 -45.52 -10.50
CA PRO A 811 15.90 -45.72 -10.45
C PRO A 811 16.51 -46.19 -11.78
N GLY A 812 15.70 -46.56 -12.77
CA GLY A 812 16.17 -47.08 -14.07
C GLY A 812 16.70 -48.51 -13.99
N GLU A 813 17.54 -48.91 -14.95
CA GLU A 813 18.20 -50.22 -14.93
C GLU A 813 19.49 -50.18 -14.12
N ARG A 814 19.73 -51.20 -13.29
CA ARG A 814 20.96 -51.31 -12.50
C ARG A 814 22.17 -51.58 -13.39
N LYS A 815 23.19 -50.74 -13.25
CA LYS A 815 24.51 -50.88 -13.89
C LYS A 815 25.54 -51.32 -12.84
N GLU A 816 26.65 -51.91 -13.28
CA GLU A 816 27.77 -52.23 -12.38
C GLU A 816 28.40 -50.92 -11.86
N ASP A 817 28.12 -50.58 -10.61
CA ASP A 817 28.63 -49.38 -9.93
C ASP A 817 28.94 -49.70 -8.46
N LYS A 818 30.24 -49.72 -8.14
CA LYS A 818 30.72 -50.08 -6.80
C LYS A 818 30.36 -49.05 -5.72
N GLU A 819 30.25 -47.77 -6.07
CA GLU A 819 29.89 -46.74 -5.09
C GLU A 819 28.41 -46.87 -4.73
N LEU A 820 27.56 -47.07 -5.73
CA LEU A 820 26.13 -47.31 -5.53
C LEU A 820 25.88 -48.58 -4.71
N ASP A 821 26.58 -49.68 -5.01
CA ASP A 821 26.48 -50.94 -4.25
C ASP A 821 26.84 -50.72 -2.77
N LEU A 822 27.93 -49.99 -2.49
CA LEU A 822 28.35 -49.66 -1.13
C LEU A 822 27.33 -48.80 -0.38
N THR A 823 26.72 -47.82 -1.06
CA THR A 823 25.69 -46.96 -0.47
C THR A 823 24.43 -47.77 -0.14
N ILE A 824 23.98 -48.63 -1.04
CA ILE A 824 22.82 -49.50 -0.83
C ILE A 824 23.08 -50.44 0.36
N ASP A 825 24.23 -51.11 0.39
CA ASP A 825 24.63 -51.98 1.51
C ASP A 825 24.67 -51.21 2.83
N PHE A 826 25.22 -49.99 2.83
CA PHE A 826 25.26 -49.15 4.02
C PHE A 826 23.84 -48.81 4.52
N LEU A 827 22.92 -48.46 3.62
CA LEU A 827 21.53 -48.17 3.98
C LEU A 827 20.82 -49.39 4.55
N ILE A 828 20.94 -50.55 3.89
CA ILE A 828 20.34 -51.81 4.34
C ILE A 828 20.84 -52.19 5.72
N ASN A 829 22.15 -52.10 5.97
CA ASN A 829 22.76 -52.45 7.26
C ASN A 829 22.35 -51.53 8.41
N ASN A 830 21.90 -50.30 8.12
CA ASN A 830 21.41 -49.36 9.13
C ASN A 830 19.94 -49.54 9.50
N VAL A 831 19.19 -50.41 8.79
CA VAL A 831 17.83 -50.80 9.19
C VAL A 831 17.92 -51.78 10.36
N LEU A 832 17.57 -51.34 11.57
CA LEU A 832 17.69 -52.14 12.80
C LEU A 832 16.32 -52.51 13.38
N ASN A 833 16.13 -53.76 13.82
CA ASN A 833 14.90 -54.25 14.47
C ASN A 833 14.76 -53.79 15.94
N GLU A 834 14.96 -52.49 16.21
CA GLU A 834 14.87 -51.90 17.55
C GLU A 834 13.83 -50.76 17.59
N LYS A 835 12.95 -50.77 18.61
CA LYS A 835 11.86 -49.78 18.79
C LYS A 835 12.33 -48.32 18.95
N GLN A 836 13.60 -48.07 19.24
CA GLN A 836 14.13 -46.71 19.48
C GLN A 836 14.55 -45.96 18.19
N ASN A 837 14.65 -46.65 17.05
CA ASN A 837 15.12 -46.07 15.76
C ASN A 837 14.03 -46.01 14.66
N SER A 838 12.74 -46.09 15.01
CA SER A 838 11.66 -46.23 14.02
C SER A 838 11.65 -45.15 12.94
N LYS A 839 11.84 -43.88 13.31
CA LYS A 839 11.82 -42.76 12.35
C LYS A 839 12.97 -42.81 11.33
N LEU A 840 14.17 -43.20 11.78
CA LEU A 840 15.35 -43.34 10.92
C LEU A 840 15.17 -44.51 9.96
N ASN A 841 14.66 -45.64 10.46
CA ASN A 841 14.35 -46.80 9.64
C ASN A 841 13.31 -46.44 8.57
N ILE A 842 12.24 -45.70 8.91
CA ILE A 842 11.22 -45.29 7.94
C ILE A 842 11.83 -44.45 6.81
N GLN A 843 12.70 -43.50 7.12
CA GLN A 843 13.34 -42.68 6.08
C GLN A 843 14.19 -43.51 5.13
N ILE A 844 14.98 -44.45 5.66
CA ILE A 844 15.80 -45.36 4.86
C ILE A 844 14.89 -46.27 4.01
N LEU A 845 13.85 -46.82 4.62
CA LEU A 845 12.87 -47.69 3.95
C LEU A 845 12.12 -46.96 2.83
N ASP A 846 11.73 -45.70 3.03
CA ASP A 846 11.11 -44.86 2.00
C ASP A 846 12.02 -44.67 0.77
N ARG A 847 13.34 -44.57 0.97
CA ARG A 847 14.31 -44.47 -0.15
C ARG A 847 14.56 -45.80 -0.84
N LEU A 848 14.56 -46.90 -0.08
CA LEU A 848 14.79 -48.24 -0.62
C LEU A 848 13.54 -48.84 -1.28
N LEU A 849 12.33 -48.40 -0.90
CA LEU A 849 11.07 -48.97 -1.39
C LEU A 849 10.95 -48.93 -2.93
N PRO A 850 11.24 -47.82 -3.64
CA PRO A 850 11.19 -47.81 -5.09
C PRO A 850 12.20 -48.76 -5.76
N LEU A 851 13.37 -48.98 -5.13
CA LEU A 851 14.38 -49.92 -5.62
C LEU A 851 13.87 -51.37 -5.55
N ILE A 852 13.02 -51.68 -4.58
CA ILE A 852 12.39 -52.99 -4.45
C ILE A 852 11.28 -53.16 -5.49
N GLU A 853 10.39 -52.18 -5.61
CA GLU A 853 9.25 -52.21 -6.53
C GLU A 853 9.66 -52.39 -7.99
N THR A 854 10.83 -51.85 -8.36
CA THR A 854 11.39 -51.92 -9.71
C THR A 854 12.32 -53.10 -9.93
N GLY A 855 12.56 -53.93 -8.90
CA GLY A 855 13.50 -55.06 -8.99
C GLY A 855 14.97 -54.63 -9.14
N PHE A 856 15.32 -53.44 -8.64
CA PHE A 856 16.67 -52.87 -8.74
C PHE A 856 17.65 -53.49 -7.73
N LEU A 857 17.17 -53.90 -6.55
CA LEU A 857 18.00 -54.59 -5.56
C LEU A 857 18.35 -56.03 -6.02
N SER A 858 19.54 -56.50 -5.66
CA SER A 858 19.96 -57.88 -5.84
C SER A 858 19.21 -58.80 -4.87
N GLU A 859 19.16 -60.09 -5.18
CA GLU A 859 18.51 -61.09 -4.32
C GLU A 859 19.14 -61.16 -2.91
N ASP A 860 20.46 -60.97 -2.82
CA ASP A 860 21.19 -60.97 -1.55
C ASP A 860 20.84 -59.73 -0.69
N GLU A 861 20.86 -58.54 -1.29
CA GLU A 861 20.47 -57.28 -0.63
C GLU A 861 19.01 -57.32 -0.16
N ARG A 862 18.11 -57.83 -1.00
CA ARG A 862 16.69 -57.97 -0.68
C ARG A 862 16.49 -58.92 0.50
N SER A 863 17.16 -60.07 0.48
CA SER A 863 17.11 -61.06 1.56
C SER A 863 17.64 -60.49 2.88
N GLN A 864 18.72 -59.71 2.82
CA GLN A 864 19.29 -59.04 3.99
C GLN A 864 18.34 -57.98 4.57
N LEU A 865 17.72 -57.15 3.73
CA LEU A 865 16.75 -56.15 4.17
C LEU A 865 15.51 -56.78 4.82
N VAL A 866 14.99 -57.86 4.23
CA VAL A 866 13.90 -58.66 4.80
C VAL A 866 14.28 -59.19 6.19
N SER A 867 15.49 -59.75 6.33
CA SER A 867 16.00 -60.24 7.63
C SER A 867 16.10 -59.12 8.66
N ASN A 868 16.51 -57.91 8.24
CA ASN A 868 16.62 -56.73 9.10
C ASN A 868 15.26 -56.21 9.60
N ILE A 869 14.21 -56.25 8.76
CA ILE A 869 12.85 -55.78 9.12
C ILE A 869 12.11 -56.79 10.00
N TYR A 870 12.12 -58.07 9.64
CA TYR A 870 11.27 -59.10 10.25
C TYR A 870 12.00 -59.97 11.30
N GLY A 871 13.34 -59.95 11.29
CA GLY A 871 14.17 -60.85 12.09
C GLY A 871 14.23 -62.28 11.52
N GLN A 872 15.18 -63.09 12.00
CA GLN A 872 15.38 -64.47 11.51
C GLN A 872 14.20 -65.44 11.79
N ASN A 873 13.25 -65.08 12.67
CA ASN A 873 12.07 -65.89 13.01
C ASN A 873 10.86 -64.98 13.30
N PHE A 874 10.19 -64.50 12.25
CA PHE A 874 8.98 -63.68 12.39
C PHE A 874 7.79 -64.51 12.89
N ASP A 875 7.13 -64.09 13.97
CA ASP A 875 6.09 -64.91 14.65
C ASP A 875 4.66 -64.70 14.13
N TYR A 876 4.49 -63.87 13.10
CA TYR A 876 3.21 -63.56 12.42
C TYR A 876 2.06 -63.17 13.37
N LYS A 877 2.34 -62.65 14.57
CA LYS A 877 1.30 -62.18 15.51
C LYS A 877 0.98 -60.70 15.37
N GLN A 878 2.00 -59.88 15.11
CA GLN A 878 1.91 -58.43 14.92
C GLN A 878 2.92 -58.00 13.87
N LEU A 879 2.53 -57.12 12.94
CA LEU A 879 3.45 -56.49 12.01
C LEU A 879 4.49 -55.64 12.77
N PRO A 880 5.73 -55.52 12.27
CA PRO A 880 6.69 -54.55 12.77
C PRO A 880 6.15 -53.13 12.53
N TYR A 881 6.47 -52.14 13.38
CA TYR A 881 6.16 -50.71 13.12
C TYR A 881 4.68 -50.37 12.80
N ILE A 882 3.69 -51.17 13.26
CA ILE A 882 2.24 -51.04 12.96
C ILE A 882 1.68 -49.61 13.07
N ASN A 883 2.13 -48.84 14.06
CA ASN A 883 1.60 -47.51 14.31
C ASN A 883 2.29 -46.41 13.49
N GLU A 884 3.32 -46.75 12.72
CA GLU A 884 4.24 -45.78 12.09
C GLU A 884 4.36 -45.97 10.56
N VAL A 885 4.01 -47.15 10.03
CA VAL A 885 4.08 -47.46 8.58
C VAL A 885 2.73 -48.01 8.11
N TYR A 886 2.28 -47.59 6.92
CA TYR A 886 1.02 -48.07 6.35
C TYR A 886 1.04 -49.60 6.15
N PRO A 887 -0.04 -50.32 6.48
CA PRO A 887 -0.10 -51.77 6.32
C PRO A 887 0.25 -52.28 4.90
N SER A 888 -0.04 -51.46 3.87
CA SER A 888 0.29 -51.74 2.47
C SER A 888 1.79 -51.84 2.18
N PHE A 889 2.66 -51.23 3.00
CA PHE A 889 4.12 -51.33 2.87
C PHE A 889 4.62 -52.77 3.00
N PHE A 890 4.04 -53.54 3.94
CA PHE A 890 4.46 -54.92 4.23
C PHE A 890 4.05 -55.93 3.14
N LEU A 891 3.15 -55.55 2.22
CA LEU A 891 2.82 -56.35 1.04
C LEU A 891 3.91 -56.27 -0.02
N LYS A 892 4.64 -55.15 -0.07
CA LYS A 892 5.68 -54.89 -1.07
C LYS A 892 7.00 -55.57 -0.71
N ILE A 893 7.21 -55.91 0.56
CA ILE A 893 8.43 -56.54 1.08
C ILE A 893 8.07 -57.76 1.97
N PRO A 894 7.50 -58.85 1.44
CA PRO A 894 7.13 -60.01 2.25
C PRO A 894 8.36 -60.83 2.71
N PRO A 895 8.34 -61.46 3.91
CA PRO A 895 9.47 -62.21 4.47
C PRO A 895 9.76 -63.56 3.79
N GLU A 896 8.73 -64.25 3.28
CA GLU A 896 8.79 -65.44 2.41
C GLU A 896 7.55 -65.45 1.49
N GLU A 897 7.43 -66.40 0.54
CA GLU A 897 6.32 -66.52 -0.44
C GLU A 897 4.88 -66.55 0.17
N ASP A 898 4.74 -66.59 1.50
CA ASP A 898 3.47 -66.70 2.22
C ASP A 898 2.79 -65.33 2.45
N THR A 899 2.65 -64.56 1.37
CA THR A 899 1.88 -63.29 1.28
C THR A 899 0.48 -63.39 1.91
N LYS A 900 -0.11 -64.59 1.94
CA LYS A 900 -1.43 -64.86 2.51
C LYS A 900 -1.54 -64.58 4.01
N GLN A 901 -0.51 -64.84 4.81
CA GLN A 901 -0.56 -64.60 6.26
C GLN A 901 -0.49 -63.10 6.59
N ILE A 902 0.34 -62.34 5.86
CA ILE A 902 0.40 -60.88 5.97
C ILE A 902 -0.91 -60.24 5.51
N CYS A 903 -1.47 -60.67 4.36
CA CYS A 903 -2.78 -60.21 3.92
C CYS A 903 -3.87 -60.49 4.97
N SER A 904 -3.84 -61.65 5.63
CA SER A 904 -4.79 -62.00 6.69
C SER A 904 -4.64 -61.12 7.94
N LEU A 905 -3.41 -60.75 8.32
CA LEU A 905 -3.13 -59.82 9.42
C LEU A 905 -3.66 -58.41 9.10
N ILE A 906 -3.37 -57.88 7.90
CA ILE A 906 -3.83 -56.56 7.46
C ILE A 906 -5.38 -56.54 7.35
N GLN A 907 -5.98 -57.60 6.81
CA GLN A 907 -7.44 -57.75 6.76
C GLN A 907 -8.07 -57.73 8.15
N ASN A 908 -7.48 -58.42 9.12
CA ASN A 908 -7.94 -58.43 10.50
C ASN A 908 -7.72 -57.09 11.20
N GLU A 909 -6.77 -56.26 10.76
CA GLU A 909 -6.49 -54.97 11.40
C GLU A 909 -7.40 -53.85 10.90
N VAL A 910 -7.69 -53.80 9.59
CA VAL A 910 -8.48 -52.71 9.00
C VAL A 910 -9.97 -53.02 8.99
N PHE A 911 -10.36 -54.25 8.61
CA PHE A 911 -11.77 -54.61 8.42
C PHE A 911 -12.44 -55.22 9.68
N SER A 912 -11.73 -55.29 10.82
CA SER A 912 -12.33 -55.69 12.11
C SER A 912 -12.88 -54.51 12.91
N GLU A 913 -12.49 -53.28 12.56
CA GLU A 913 -13.03 -52.05 13.13
C GLU A 913 -14.48 -51.81 12.67
N GLN A 914 -15.33 -51.33 13.58
CA GLN A 914 -16.73 -51.01 13.27
C GLN A 914 -16.82 -49.81 12.31
N PRO A 915 -17.81 -49.78 11.39
CA PRO A 915 -18.00 -48.64 10.48
C PRO A 915 -18.13 -47.32 11.25
N SER A 916 -17.38 -46.30 10.85
CA SER A 916 -17.45 -44.94 11.41
C SER A 916 -17.37 -43.90 10.31
N ASP A 917 -17.95 -42.73 10.56
CA ASP A 917 -17.83 -41.52 9.76
C ASP A 917 -16.62 -40.63 10.17
N ASP A 918 -15.78 -41.10 11.10
CA ASP A 918 -14.53 -40.44 11.48
C ASP A 918 -13.53 -40.38 10.32
N LEU A 919 -12.88 -39.22 10.15
CA LEU A 919 -12.03 -38.96 8.98
C LEU A 919 -10.76 -39.83 8.96
N ILE A 920 -10.22 -40.23 10.12
CA ILE A 920 -9.05 -41.10 10.22
C ILE A 920 -9.46 -42.51 9.79
N PHE A 921 -10.62 -42.99 10.25
CA PHE A 921 -11.19 -44.26 9.83
C PHE A 921 -11.46 -44.30 8.32
N LEU A 922 -12.14 -43.27 7.78
CA LEU A 922 -12.46 -43.18 6.34
C LEU A 922 -11.18 -43.19 5.49
N ASN A 923 -10.15 -42.44 5.89
CA ASN A 923 -8.88 -42.40 5.16
C ASN A 923 -8.12 -43.73 5.26
N LYS A 924 -8.09 -44.38 6.43
CA LYS A 924 -7.51 -45.72 6.62
C LYS A 924 -8.21 -46.76 5.74
N LEU A 925 -9.54 -46.73 5.69
CA LEU A 925 -10.36 -47.64 4.89
C LEU A 925 -10.18 -47.41 3.38
N ILE A 926 -10.19 -46.17 2.90
CA ILE A 926 -9.99 -45.83 1.47
C ILE A 926 -8.61 -46.28 1.00
N ASN A 927 -7.56 -45.94 1.75
CA ASN A 927 -6.20 -46.33 1.39
C ASN A 927 -6.07 -47.86 1.33
N THR A 928 -6.77 -48.60 2.19
CA THR A 928 -6.77 -50.07 2.15
C THR A 928 -7.55 -50.61 0.95
N LEU A 929 -8.71 -50.02 0.63
CA LEU A 929 -9.55 -50.41 -0.51
C LEU A 929 -8.91 -50.13 -1.88
N LEU A 930 -8.00 -49.14 -1.96
CA LEU A 930 -7.22 -48.86 -3.17
C LEU A 930 -6.29 -50.02 -3.58
N TYR A 931 -5.80 -50.84 -2.63
CA TYR A 931 -4.89 -51.97 -2.87
C TYR A 931 -5.60 -53.32 -3.06
N THR A 932 -6.88 -53.30 -3.42
CA THR A 932 -7.70 -54.50 -3.59
C THR A 932 -7.24 -55.44 -4.72
N LYS A 933 -6.36 -54.99 -5.63
CA LYS A 933 -5.74 -55.80 -6.68
C LYS A 933 -4.72 -56.83 -6.15
N ASP A 934 -4.18 -56.64 -4.96
CA ASP A 934 -3.10 -57.48 -4.38
C ASP A 934 -3.62 -58.54 -3.38
N GLY A 935 -4.91 -58.89 -3.46
CA GLY A 935 -5.53 -59.94 -2.64
C GLY A 935 -6.14 -59.47 -1.31
N LEU A 936 -6.10 -58.17 -1.01
CA LEU A 936 -6.79 -57.53 0.12
C LEU A 936 -8.27 -57.29 -0.20
N ILE A 937 -9.07 -58.33 -0.03
CA ILE A 937 -10.50 -58.30 -0.36
C ILE A 937 -11.34 -58.27 0.93
N PRO A 938 -12.32 -57.35 1.09
CA PRO A 938 -13.25 -57.40 2.21
C PRO A 938 -14.09 -58.69 2.15
N SER A 939 -14.36 -59.32 3.30
CA SER A 939 -15.28 -60.46 3.32
C SER A 939 -16.69 -60.02 2.90
N LYS A 940 -17.48 -60.94 2.35
CA LYS A 940 -18.89 -60.66 1.97
C LYS A 940 -19.70 -60.03 3.09
N LYS A 941 -19.44 -60.42 4.34
CA LYS A 941 -20.12 -59.86 5.52
C LYS A 941 -19.68 -58.41 5.78
N GLN A 942 -18.38 -58.14 5.75
CA GLN A 942 -17.84 -56.78 5.94
C GLN A 942 -18.32 -55.81 4.84
N ALA A 943 -18.33 -56.26 3.58
CA ALA A 943 -18.81 -55.44 2.47
C ALA A 943 -20.30 -55.04 2.64
N ILE A 944 -21.12 -55.96 3.14
CA ILE A 944 -22.53 -55.68 3.47
C ILE A 944 -22.64 -54.70 4.65
N ASP A 945 -21.93 -54.96 5.75
CA ASP A 945 -21.98 -54.13 6.96
C ASP A 945 -21.56 -52.68 6.66
N TYR A 946 -20.49 -52.48 5.89
CA TYR A 946 -20.05 -51.14 5.45
C TYR A 946 -21.04 -50.50 4.47
N PHE A 947 -21.56 -51.23 3.49
CA PHE A 947 -22.52 -50.69 2.53
C PHE A 947 -23.80 -50.21 3.23
N ASP A 948 -24.37 -51.01 4.13
CA ASP A 948 -25.58 -50.64 4.86
C ASP A 948 -25.34 -49.44 5.79
N TYR A 949 -24.20 -49.38 6.46
CA TYR A 949 -23.83 -48.23 7.28
C TYR A 949 -23.75 -46.95 6.43
N PHE A 950 -22.90 -46.95 5.41
CA PHE A 950 -22.60 -45.75 4.61
C PHE A 950 -23.78 -45.27 3.76
N THR A 951 -24.62 -46.17 3.26
CA THR A 951 -25.87 -45.76 2.56
C THR A 951 -26.95 -45.26 3.51
N SER A 952 -26.84 -45.51 4.82
CA SER A 952 -27.76 -45.02 5.85
C SER A 952 -27.32 -43.69 6.49
N CYS A 953 -26.07 -43.29 6.28
CA CYS A 953 -25.52 -42.02 6.77
C CYS A 953 -26.29 -40.83 6.18
N LYS A 954 -27.15 -40.20 6.98
CA LYS A 954 -27.82 -38.95 6.62
C LYS A 954 -26.87 -37.78 6.80
N HIS A 955 -26.35 -37.23 5.72
CA HIS A 955 -25.57 -36.00 5.79
C HIS A 955 -26.46 -34.76 5.82
N ASN A 956 -26.63 -34.20 7.02
CA ASN A 956 -27.22 -32.88 7.21
C ASN A 956 -26.24 -31.82 6.70
N LYS A 957 -26.61 -31.07 5.67
CA LYS A 957 -25.89 -29.87 5.17
C LYS A 957 -25.72 -28.73 6.20
N TYR A 958 -26.06 -28.94 7.48
CA TYR A 958 -26.18 -27.91 8.52
C TYR A 958 -25.70 -28.33 9.92
N SER A 959 -24.80 -29.31 10.07
CA SER A 959 -24.19 -29.56 11.39
C SER A 959 -23.07 -28.54 11.66
N ASN A 960 -23.44 -27.45 12.35
CA ASN A 960 -22.53 -26.49 12.97
C ASN A 960 -21.77 -27.14 14.15
N ASP A 961 -20.94 -28.15 13.89
CA ASP A 961 -20.01 -28.65 14.90
C ASP A 961 -18.79 -27.73 14.97
N LEU A 962 -18.70 -26.95 16.05
CA LEU A 962 -17.64 -25.98 16.31
C LEU A 962 -16.23 -26.59 16.26
N GLY A 963 -16.08 -27.90 16.47
CA GLY A 963 -14.81 -28.63 16.31
C GLY A 963 -14.39 -28.84 14.85
N MET A 964 -15.35 -29.05 13.94
CA MET A 964 -15.10 -29.24 12.50
C MET A 964 -14.67 -27.94 11.81
N ILE A 965 -15.20 -26.80 12.28
CA ILE A 965 -14.85 -25.46 11.78
C ILE A 965 -13.39 -25.10 12.11
N PHE A 966 -12.87 -25.49 13.28
CA PHE A 966 -11.49 -25.22 13.68
C PHE A 966 -10.44 -26.02 12.89
N MET A 967 -10.83 -27.12 12.24
CA MET A 967 -9.96 -27.93 11.39
C MET A 967 -10.13 -27.65 9.89
N GLY A 968 -11.03 -26.73 9.50
CA GLY A 968 -11.27 -26.37 8.09
C GLY A 968 -11.89 -27.49 7.25
N ILE A 969 -12.56 -28.47 7.88
CA ILE A 969 -13.10 -29.65 7.21
C ILE A 969 -14.55 -29.34 6.79
N ASP A 970 -14.77 -29.18 5.49
CA ASP A 970 -16.12 -29.04 4.91
C ASP A 970 -16.85 -30.40 4.94
N SER A 971 -18.11 -30.39 5.35
CA SER A 971 -19.09 -31.49 5.24
C SER A 971 -19.09 -32.21 3.87
N ASN A 972 -18.74 -31.49 2.78
CA ASN A 972 -18.59 -32.07 1.45
C ASN A 972 -17.41 -33.07 1.33
N THR A 973 -16.41 -33.00 2.22
CA THR A 973 -15.23 -33.88 2.20
C THR A 973 -15.56 -35.29 2.69
N ILE A 974 -16.34 -35.40 3.76
CA ILE A 974 -16.80 -36.69 4.30
C ILE A 974 -17.71 -37.39 3.27
N ALA A 975 -18.66 -36.65 2.70
CA ALA A 975 -19.54 -37.16 1.63
C ALA A 975 -18.73 -37.72 0.45
N ARG A 976 -17.65 -37.03 0.04
CA ARG A 976 -16.75 -37.49 -1.03
C ARG A 976 -16.04 -38.79 -0.69
N TYR A 977 -15.49 -38.90 0.53
CA TYR A 977 -14.85 -40.13 1.00
C TYR A 977 -15.83 -41.30 1.05
N ILE A 978 -17.05 -41.09 1.56
CA ILE A 978 -18.09 -42.12 1.57
C ILE A 978 -18.46 -42.57 0.16
N CYS A 979 -18.62 -41.65 -0.80
CA CYS A 979 -18.90 -42.01 -2.20
C CYS A 979 -17.76 -42.86 -2.80
N GLN A 980 -16.51 -42.52 -2.50
CA GLN A 980 -15.34 -43.26 -2.96
C GLN A 980 -15.26 -44.66 -2.32
N ILE A 981 -15.58 -44.78 -1.03
CA ILE A 981 -15.67 -46.08 -0.33
C ILE A 981 -16.77 -46.95 -0.96
N LEU A 982 -17.98 -46.40 -1.16
CA LEU A 982 -19.09 -47.12 -1.77
C LEU A 982 -18.75 -47.60 -3.18
N TYR A 983 -18.00 -46.81 -3.95
CA TYR A 983 -17.46 -47.23 -5.24
C TYR A 983 -16.51 -48.42 -5.12
N TYR A 984 -15.47 -48.35 -4.29
CA TYR A 984 -14.51 -49.45 -4.16
C TYR A 984 -15.11 -50.71 -3.50
N LEU A 985 -16.13 -50.55 -2.66
CA LEU A 985 -16.80 -51.67 -2.00
C LEU A 985 -17.80 -52.40 -2.91
N SER A 986 -18.45 -51.71 -3.83
CA SER A 986 -19.59 -52.26 -4.58
C SER A 986 -19.28 -53.53 -5.39
N PRO A 987 -18.09 -53.74 -5.98
CA PRO A 987 -17.76 -54.98 -6.69
C PRO A 987 -17.70 -56.22 -5.79
N TYR A 988 -17.53 -56.05 -4.48
CA TYR A 988 -17.39 -57.14 -3.51
C TYR A 988 -18.71 -57.57 -2.88
N LEU A 989 -19.81 -56.89 -3.21
CA LEU A 989 -21.14 -57.26 -2.75
C LEU A 989 -21.57 -58.60 -3.38
N PRO A 990 -22.12 -59.54 -2.60
CA PRO A 990 -22.58 -60.81 -3.16
C PRO A 990 -23.76 -60.59 -4.12
N LYS A 991 -23.87 -61.41 -5.18
CA LYS A 991 -24.91 -61.29 -6.20
C LYS A 991 -26.34 -61.21 -5.63
N GLU A 992 -26.62 -61.95 -4.56
CA GLU A 992 -27.92 -61.95 -3.85
C GLU A 992 -28.26 -60.59 -3.21
N PHE A 993 -27.24 -59.78 -2.89
CA PHE A 993 -27.37 -58.47 -2.28
C PHE A 993 -27.58 -57.35 -3.31
N LEU A 994 -27.29 -57.61 -4.58
CA LEU A 994 -27.49 -56.68 -5.70
C LEU A 994 -28.93 -56.78 -6.22
N ASN A 995 -29.88 -56.36 -5.39
CA ASN A 995 -31.33 -56.41 -5.63
C ASN A 995 -31.97 -55.00 -5.57
N GLN A 996 -33.26 -54.90 -5.94
CA GLN A 996 -33.98 -53.62 -6.02
C GLN A 996 -33.94 -52.80 -4.73
N ASN A 997 -34.05 -53.43 -3.56
CA ASN A 997 -34.07 -52.70 -2.28
C ASN A 997 -32.74 -51.99 -2.00
N ASN A 998 -31.62 -52.66 -2.26
CA ASN A 998 -30.29 -52.07 -2.07
C ASN A 998 -29.92 -51.09 -3.20
N PHE A 999 -30.41 -51.31 -4.42
CA PHE A 999 -30.35 -50.32 -5.49
C PHE A 999 -31.07 -49.03 -5.07
N ASP A 1000 -32.28 -49.13 -4.52
CA ASP A 1000 -33.07 -47.98 -4.05
C ASP A 1000 -32.38 -47.25 -2.89
N LYS A 1001 -31.71 -47.97 -1.96
CA LYS A 1001 -30.91 -47.35 -0.89
C LYS A 1001 -29.79 -46.48 -1.48
N LEU A 1002 -29.00 -47.04 -2.40
CA LEU A 1002 -27.91 -46.32 -3.06
C LEU A 1002 -28.44 -45.17 -3.93
N TYR A 1003 -29.57 -45.36 -4.59
CA TYR A 1003 -30.21 -44.34 -5.42
C TYR A 1003 -30.77 -43.17 -4.60
N ARG A 1004 -31.36 -43.42 -3.43
CA ARG A 1004 -31.72 -42.36 -2.48
C ARG A 1004 -30.50 -41.58 -2.03
N PHE A 1005 -29.42 -42.28 -1.65
CA PHE A 1005 -28.17 -41.65 -1.27
C PHE A 1005 -27.60 -40.77 -2.39
N TYR A 1006 -27.65 -41.24 -3.65
CA TYR A 1006 -27.28 -40.46 -4.83
C TYR A 1006 -28.12 -39.18 -5.01
N LEU A 1007 -29.45 -39.27 -4.84
CA LEU A 1007 -30.34 -38.12 -4.95
C LEU A 1007 -30.13 -37.09 -3.83
N GLU A 1008 -29.84 -37.56 -2.61
CA GLU A 1008 -29.58 -36.69 -1.46
C GLU A 1008 -28.23 -35.95 -1.58
N ASN A 1009 -27.27 -36.50 -2.34
CA ASN A 1009 -25.91 -35.99 -2.53
C ASN A 1009 -25.64 -35.51 -3.97
N ASP A 1010 -26.68 -35.09 -4.70
CA ASP A 1010 -26.65 -34.65 -6.11
C ASP A 1010 -25.51 -33.62 -6.33
N ALA A 1011 -24.39 -34.09 -6.91
CA ALA A 1011 -23.09 -33.42 -7.19
C ALA A 1011 -21.83 -34.02 -6.50
N SER A 1012 -21.94 -35.11 -5.73
CA SER A 1012 -20.75 -35.82 -5.20
C SER A 1012 -20.14 -36.76 -6.25
N PRO A 1013 -18.81 -36.75 -6.45
CA PRO A 1013 -18.14 -37.65 -7.40
C PRO A 1013 -18.06 -39.10 -6.89
N TYR A 1014 -17.67 -40.04 -7.75
CA TYR A 1014 -17.48 -41.50 -7.51
C TYR A 1014 -18.76 -42.35 -7.39
N ILE A 1015 -19.91 -41.74 -7.10
CA ILE A 1015 -21.14 -42.48 -6.80
C ILE A 1015 -21.78 -43.14 -8.02
N ILE A 1016 -21.65 -42.59 -9.23
CA ILE A 1016 -22.26 -43.16 -10.45
C ILE A 1016 -21.64 -44.52 -10.75
N ARG A 1017 -20.31 -44.63 -10.58
CA ARG A 1017 -19.58 -45.90 -10.75
C ARG A 1017 -19.96 -46.98 -9.75
N ALA A 1018 -20.43 -46.61 -8.55
CA ALA A 1018 -20.88 -47.58 -7.56
C ALA A 1018 -22.08 -48.43 -8.04
N PHE A 1019 -22.83 -47.96 -9.05
CA PHE A 1019 -23.97 -48.70 -9.61
C PHE A 1019 -23.60 -49.72 -10.70
N ILE A 1020 -22.36 -49.73 -11.22
CA ILE A 1020 -21.97 -50.64 -12.30
C ILE A 1020 -22.21 -52.13 -11.98
N PRO A 1021 -21.90 -52.63 -10.76
CA PRO A 1021 -22.20 -54.03 -10.41
C PRO A 1021 -23.69 -54.43 -10.52
N PHE A 1022 -24.63 -53.48 -10.36
CA PHE A 1022 -26.06 -53.78 -10.48
C PHE A 1022 -26.45 -54.07 -11.94
N VAL A 1023 -26.04 -53.23 -12.90
CA VAL A 1023 -26.36 -53.43 -14.33
C VAL A 1023 -25.62 -54.60 -14.97
N LEU A 1024 -24.52 -55.05 -14.38
CA LEU A 1024 -23.83 -56.27 -14.82
C LEU A 1024 -24.58 -57.55 -14.43
N ILE A 1025 -25.49 -57.50 -13.45
CA ILE A 1025 -26.29 -58.65 -13.01
C ILE A 1025 -27.66 -58.67 -13.69
N ASP A 1026 -28.32 -57.52 -13.81
CA ASP A 1026 -29.64 -57.41 -14.40
C ASP A 1026 -29.78 -56.14 -15.24
N ALA A 1027 -30.22 -56.30 -16.49
CA ALA A 1027 -30.42 -55.22 -17.45
C ALA A 1027 -31.58 -54.28 -17.09
N GLN A 1028 -32.45 -54.63 -16.12
CA GLN A 1028 -33.59 -53.81 -15.71
C GLN A 1028 -33.21 -52.37 -15.28
N TRP A 1029 -31.98 -52.16 -14.81
CA TRP A 1029 -31.49 -50.85 -14.34
C TRP A 1029 -30.78 -50.02 -15.42
N ASN A 1030 -30.63 -50.55 -16.64
CA ASN A 1030 -29.88 -49.89 -17.73
C ASN A 1030 -30.38 -48.48 -18.02
N GLU A 1031 -31.70 -48.27 -18.15
CA GLU A 1031 -32.25 -46.95 -18.46
C GLU A 1031 -31.98 -45.92 -17.36
N GLN A 1032 -32.04 -46.34 -16.09
CA GLN A 1032 -31.81 -45.48 -14.94
C GLN A 1032 -30.35 -45.03 -14.88
N ILE A 1033 -29.40 -45.96 -15.03
CA ILE A 1033 -27.97 -45.63 -15.05
C ILE A 1033 -27.61 -44.80 -16.29
N ILE A 1034 -28.13 -45.12 -17.48
CA ILE A 1034 -27.93 -44.31 -18.69
C ILE A 1034 -28.40 -42.87 -18.44
N THR A 1035 -29.52 -42.68 -17.74
CA THR A 1035 -30.02 -41.35 -17.38
C THR A 1035 -29.11 -40.64 -16.39
N MET A 1036 -28.61 -41.35 -15.37
CA MET A 1036 -27.64 -40.82 -14.40
C MET A 1036 -26.34 -40.38 -15.08
N ILE A 1037 -25.74 -41.23 -15.91
CA ILE A 1037 -24.53 -40.91 -16.68
C ILE A 1037 -24.78 -39.71 -17.60
N LYS A 1038 -25.92 -39.67 -18.32
CA LYS A 1038 -26.28 -38.54 -19.18
C LYS A 1038 -26.47 -37.23 -18.40
N LYS A 1039 -26.92 -37.28 -17.14
CA LYS A 1039 -27.03 -36.14 -16.23
C LYS A 1039 -25.64 -35.72 -15.73
N GLY A 1040 -24.81 -36.68 -15.33
CA GLY A 1040 -23.43 -36.45 -14.88
C GLY A 1040 -22.55 -35.80 -15.95
N LEU A 1041 -22.59 -36.28 -17.20
CA LEU A 1041 -21.91 -35.65 -18.35
C LEU A 1041 -22.42 -34.25 -18.69
N LYS A 1042 -23.55 -33.81 -18.14
CA LYS A 1042 -24.10 -32.45 -18.27
C LYS A 1042 -23.80 -31.54 -17.07
N SER A 1043 -23.14 -32.07 -16.04
CA SER A 1043 -22.78 -31.31 -14.85
C SER A 1043 -21.82 -30.16 -15.15
N LYS A 1044 -21.84 -29.13 -14.31
CA LYS A 1044 -20.83 -28.07 -14.28
C LYS A 1044 -19.64 -28.43 -13.36
N VAL A 1045 -19.75 -29.51 -12.59
CA VAL A 1045 -18.72 -29.98 -11.66
C VAL A 1045 -17.83 -31.00 -12.39
N GLU A 1046 -16.56 -30.68 -12.59
CA GLU A 1046 -15.62 -31.49 -13.36
C GLU A 1046 -15.49 -32.93 -12.85
N LEU A 1047 -15.40 -33.13 -11.53
CA LEU A 1047 -15.29 -34.47 -10.93
C LEU A 1047 -16.52 -35.35 -11.18
N VAL A 1048 -17.71 -34.75 -11.32
CA VAL A 1048 -18.95 -35.49 -11.65
C VAL A 1048 -18.97 -35.86 -13.13
N VAL A 1049 -18.47 -34.98 -14.00
CA VAL A 1049 -18.27 -35.30 -15.43
C VAL A 1049 -17.29 -36.46 -15.56
N GLY A 1050 -16.19 -36.44 -14.80
CA GLY A 1050 -15.22 -37.52 -14.76
C GLY A 1050 -15.81 -38.83 -14.27
N ASP A 1051 -16.55 -38.83 -13.16
CA ASP A 1051 -17.20 -40.04 -12.65
C ASP A 1051 -18.17 -40.66 -13.68
N ALA A 1052 -18.95 -39.83 -14.38
CA ALA A 1052 -19.83 -40.29 -15.45
C ALA A 1052 -19.06 -40.83 -16.66
N ALA A 1053 -17.94 -40.22 -17.04
CA ALA A 1053 -17.10 -40.69 -18.14
C ALA A 1053 -16.43 -42.04 -17.81
N TYR A 1054 -15.81 -42.16 -16.64
CA TYR A 1054 -15.21 -43.41 -16.17
C TYR A 1054 -16.25 -44.50 -15.94
N ALA A 1055 -17.49 -44.18 -15.54
CA ALA A 1055 -18.57 -45.18 -15.46
C ALA A 1055 -18.89 -45.84 -16.80
N ILE A 1056 -18.77 -45.12 -17.92
CA ILE A 1056 -18.95 -45.71 -19.26
C ILE A 1056 -17.82 -46.70 -19.57
N LEU A 1057 -16.60 -46.35 -19.18
CA LEU A 1057 -15.41 -47.17 -19.38
C LEU A 1057 -15.42 -48.44 -18.51
N ASP A 1058 -15.75 -48.31 -17.23
CA ASP A 1058 -15.87 -49.43 -16.28
C ASP A 1058 -16.99 -50.38 -16.75
N TRP A 1059 -18.17 -49.84 -17.09
CA TRP A 1059 -19.28 -50.66 -17.59
C TRP A 1059 -18.93 -51.36 -18.91
N GLY A 1060 -18.32 -50.65 -19.85
CA GLY A 1060 -17.97 -51.20 -21.16
C GLY A 1060 -16.90 -52.28 -21.12
N SER A 1061 -16.00 -52.24 -20.14
CA SER A 1061 -14.88 -53.19 -20.02
C SER A 1061 -15.38 -54.60 -19.65
N GLU A 1062 -16.50 -54.68 -18.94
CA GLU A 1062 -17.15 -55.94 -18.52
C GLU A 1062 -18.19 -56.46 -19.53
N LEU A 1063 -18.54 -55.66 -20.55
CA LEU A 1063 -19.53 -56.02 -21.57
C LEU A 1063 -18.90 -56.67 -22.81
N SER A 1064 -19.43 -57.83 -23.21
CA SER A 1064 -19.09 -58.50 -24.48
C SER A 1064 -19.69 -57.80 -25.71
N ASP A 1065 -20.94 -57.33 -25.61
CA ASP A 1065 -21.60 -56.46 -26.59
C ASP A 1065 -21.78 -55.04 -26.02
N LYS A 1066 -21.20 -54.05 -26.71
CA LYS A 1066 -21.16 -52.65 -26.30
C LYS A 1066 -22.28 -51.79 -26.92
N THR A 1067 -23.24 -52.40 -27.63
CA THR A 1067 -24.40 -51.69 -28.23
C THR A 1067 -25.18 -50.87 -27.19
N VAL A 1068 -25.31 -51.36 -25.95
CA VAL A 1068 -26.03 -50.69 -24.85
C VAL A 1068 -25.38 -49.35 -24.47
N ILE A 1069 -24.05 -49.25 -24.52
CA ILE A 1069 -23.31 -48.05 -24.13
C ILE A 1069 -22.92 -47.16 -25.33
N ARG A 1070 -23.13 -47.61 -26.57
CA ARG A 1070 -22.80 -46.83 -27.78
C ARG A 1070 -23.39 -45.42 -27.78
N PRO A 1071 -24.67 -45.20 -27.38
CA PRO A 1071 -25.24 -43.84 -27.30
C PRO A 1071 -24.56 -42.94 -26.25
N LEU A 1072 -23.86 -43.52 -25.26
CA LEU A 1072 -23.07 -42.79 -24.28
C LEU A 1072 -21.70 -42.42 -24.85
N ILE A 1073 -21.07 -43.32 -25.62
CA ILE A 1073 -19.82 -43.05 -26.36
C ILE A 1073 -20.02 -41.92 -27.37
N ASP A 1074 -21.10 -41.97 -28.17
CA ASP A 1074 -21.44 -40.89 -29.13
C ASP A 1074 -21.54 -39.52 -28.42
N LYS A 1075 -22.01 -39.53 -27.17
CA LYS A 1075 -22.18 -38.33 -26.37
C LYS A 1075 -20.87 -37.79 -25.80
N LEU A 1076 -19.89 -38.67 -25.54
CA LEU A 1076 -18.51 -38.25 -25.21
C LEU A 1076 -17.84 -37.62 -26.43
N ILE A 1077 -17.96 -38.23 -27.61
CA ILE A 1077 -17.41 -37.69 -28.87
C ILE A 1077 -18.04 -36.34 -29.22
N TYR A 1078 -19.37 -36.22 -29.13
CA TYR A 1078 -20.08 -34.96 -29.36
C TYR A 1078 -19.64 -33.84 -28.38
N ARG A 1079 -19.22 -34.20 -27.16
CA ARG A 1079 -18.68 -33.21 -26.21
C ARG A 1079 -17.34 -32.65 -26.68
N VAL A 1080 -16.47 -33.50 -27.23
CA VAL A 1080 -15.21 -33.09 -27.84
C VAL A 1080 -15.48 -32.21 -29.07
N GLU A 1081 -16.41 -32.62 -29.94
CA GLU A 1081 -16.84 -31.83 -31.12
C GLU A 1081 -17.38 -30.45 -30.77
N SER A 1082 -18.00 -30.29 -29.58
CA SER A 1082 -18.50 -28.98 -29.13
C SER A 1082 -17.42 -28.01 -28.63
N ALA A 1083 -16.15 -28.43 -28.58
CA ALA A 1083 -14.98 -27.68 -28.11
C ALA A 1083 -15.12 -26.99 -26.73
N ARG A 1084 -16.08 -27.42 -25.90
CA ARG A 1084 -16.26 -26.86 -24.55
C ARG A 1084 -15.25 -27.44 -23.58
N LEU A 1085 -14.36 -26.61 -23.04
CA LEU A 1085 -13.28 -27.04 -22.14
C LEU A 1085 -13.75 -27.71 -20.84
N ILE A 1086 -14.92 -27.32 -20.32
CA ILE A 1086 -15.47 -27.86 -19.05
C ILE A 1086 -15.60 -29.39 -19.11
N GLY A 1087 -14.83 -30.06 -18.26
CA GLY A 1087 -14.86 -31.52 -18.10
C GLY A 1087 -14.02 -32.31 -19.11
N LEU A 1088 -13.38 -31.66 -20.09
CA LEU A 1088 -12.52 -32.34 -21.07
C LEU A 1088 -11.30 -33.02 -20.44
N ILE A 1089 -10.79 -32.47 -19.34
CA ILE A 1089 -9.68 -33.08 -18.57
C ILE A 1089 -9.97 -34.53 -18.19
N ASN A 1090 -11.24 -34.88 -17.94
CA ASN A 1090 -11.63 -36.24 -17.61
C ASN A 1090 -12.17 -37.04 -18.81
N ILE A 1091 -12.75 -36.36 -19.81
CA ILE A 1091 -13.33 -37.02 -20.99
C ILE A 1091 -12.24 -37.51 -21.96
N LEU A 1092 -11.22 -36.69 -22.22
CA LEU A 1092 -10.17 -37.02 -23.19
C LEU A 1092 -9.35 -38.26 -22.78
N PRO A 1093 -8.94 -38.44 -21.50
CA PRO A 1093 -8.28 -39.69 -21.08
C PRO A 1093 -9.16 -40.93 -21.25
N VAL A 1094 -10.46 -40.83 -20.93
CA VAL A 1094 -11.42 -41.93 -21.11
C VAL A 1094 -11.56 -42.29 -22.59
N ILE A 1095 -11.64 -41.29 -23.48
CA ILE A 1095 -11.65 -41.51 -24.93
C ILE A 1095 -10.34 -42.16 -25.39
N ASN A 1096 -9.20 -41.75 -24.85
CA ASN A 1096 -7.91 -42.36 -25.18
C ASN A 1096 -7.83 -43.83 -24.75
N GLU A 1097 -8.38 -44.18 -23.58
CA GLU A 1097 -8.51 -45.58 -23.17
C GLU A 1097 -9.44 -46.38 -24.10
N MET A 1098 -10.57 -45.80 -24.51
CA MET A 1098 -11.50 -46.42 -25.46
C MET A 1098 -10.88 -46.61 -26.84
N LEU A 1099 -10.06 -45.64 -27.30
CA LEU A 1099 -9.23 -45.78 -28.48
C LEU A 1099 -8.29 -46.97 -28.27
N ASN A 1100 -7.59 -47.02 -27.14
CA ASN A 1100 -6.59 -48.03 -26.87
C ASN A 1100 -7.13 -49.46 -26.83
N LYS A 1101 -8.40 -49.63 -26.43
CA LYS A 1101 -9.15 -50.90 -26.42
C LYS A 1101 -9.91 -51.20 -27.72
N ASP A 1102 -9.73 -50.41 -28.78
CA ASP A 1102 -10.40 -50.53 -30.10
C ASP A 1102 -11.94 -50.39 -30.09
N TRP A 1103 -12.48 -49.53 -29.22
CA TRP A 1103 -13.94 -49.30 -29.11
C TRP A 1103 -14.47 -48.22 -30.06
N LEU A 1104 -13.59 -47.38 -30.59
CA LEU A 1104 -13.95 -46.22 -31.42
C LEU A 1104 -14.04 -46.61 -32.90
N THR A 1105 -15.04 -46.07 -33.59
CA THR A 1105 -15.21 -46.25 -35.03
C THR A 1105 -14.29 -45.31 -35.81
N LYS A 1106 -14.09 -45.57 -37.11
CA LYS A 1106 -13.33 -44.65 -37.99
C LYS A 1106 -13.93 -43.24 -38.02
N GLN A 1107 -15.26 -43.12 -37.91
CA GLN A 1107 -15.93 -41.83 -37.88
C GLN A 1107 -15.63 -41.08 -36.57
N ASP A 1108 -15.62 -41.78 -35.43
CA ASP A 1108 -15.25 -41.19 -34.14
C ASP A 1108 -13.82 -40.64 -34.18
N ILE A 1109 -12.88 -41.41 -34.73
CA ILE A 1109 -11.47 -41.02 -34.83
C ILE A 1109 -11.31 -39.77 -35.72
N ASN A 1110 -12.04 -39.68 -36.83
CA ASN A 1110 -11.99 -38.49 -37.70
C ASN A 1110 -12.49 -37.24 -36.97
N VAL A 1111 -13.58 -37.33 -36.19
CA VAL A 1111 -14.07 -36.20 -35.38
C VAL A 1111 -13.01 -35.75 -34.37
N LEU A 1112 -12.28 -36.69 -33.75
CA LEU A 1112 -11.19 -36.34 -32.83
C LEU A 1112 -10.03 -35.65 -33.55
N ILE A 1113 -9.63 -36.14 -34.74
CA ILE A 1113 -8.56 -35.52 -35.54
C ILE A 1113 -8.92 -34.07 -35.92
N GLU A 1114 -10.17 -33.80 -36.29
CA GLU A 1114 -10.63 -32.48 -36.70
C GLU A 1114 -10.68 -31.47 -35.53
N ASN A 1115 -11.02 -31.91 -34.31
CA ASN A 1115 -11.28 -31.01 -33.18
C ASN A 1115 -10.11 -30.88 -32.17
N LEU A 1116 -9.21 -31.86 -32.10
CA LEU A 1116 -8.08 -31.83 -31.14
C LEU A 1116 -7.16 -30.61 -31.29
N PRO A 1117 -6.80 -30.15 -32.51
CA PRO A 1117 -5.97 -28.95 -32.68
C PRO A 1117 -6.65 -27.68 -32.14
N GLU A 1118 -7.97 -27.55 -32.32
CA GLU A 1118 -8.75 -26.41 -31.81
C GLU A 1118 -8.77 -26.43 -30.27
N ILE A 1119 -9.04 -27.58 -29.66
CA ILE A 1119 -9.02 -27.73 -28.19
C ILE A 1119 -7.63 -27.42 -27.62
N TYR A 1120 -6.56 -27.87 -28.29
CA TYR A 1120 -5.18 -27.58 -27.86
C TYR A 1120 -4.85 -26.08 -27.97
N THR A 1121 -5.35 -25.40 -28.99
CA THR A 1121 -5.17 -23.96 -29.19
C THR A 1121 -5.99 -23.14 -28.19
N ASP A 1122 -7.25 -23.50 -27.96
CA ASP A 1122 -8.15 -22.84 -27.03
C ASP A 1122 -7.70 -22.98 -25.58
N SER A 1123 -7.03 -24.10 -25.26
CA SER A 1123 -6.36 -24.34 -23.99
C SER A 1123 -4.99 -23.64 -23.85
N SER A 1124 -4.68 -22.65 -24.70
CA SER A 1124 -3.50 -21.79 -24.50
C SER A 1124 -3.61 -20.99 -23.20
N TYR A 1125 -2.52 -20.95 -22.43
CA TYR A 1125 -2.48 -20.27 -21.13
C TYR A 1125 -2.83 -18.77 -21.21
N ILE A 1126 -2.60 -18.13 -22.36
CA ILE A 1126 -2.86 -16.68 -22.55
C ILE A 1126 -4.37 -16.36 -22.57
N ASN A 1127 -5.23 -17.35 -22.82
CA ASN A 1127 -6.67 -17.15 -22.93
C ASN A 1127 -7.39 -17.05 -21.57
N PHE A 1128 -6.69 -17.28 -20.46
CA PHE A 1128 -7.29 -17.42 -19.13
C PHE A 1128 -6.71 -16.45 -18.11
N ASN A 1129 -7.54 -16.09 -17.14
CA ASN A 1129 -7.15 -15.36 -15.94
C ASN A 1129 -7.15 -16.29 -14.71
N ASP A 1130 -6.44 -15.91 -13.65
CA ASP A 1130 -6.35 -16.72 -12.42
C ASP A 1130 -7.70 -16.90 -11.69
N GLU A 1131 -8.70 -16.06 -11.99
CA GLU A 1131 -10.05 -16.15 -11.43
C GLU A 1131 -10.95 -17.17 -12.15
N ASP A 1132 -10.52 -17.65 -13.33
CA ASP A 1132 -11.29 -18.63 -14.11
C ASP A 1132 -11.14 -20.02 -13.47
N SER A 1133 -12.26 -20.72 -13.23
CA SER A 1133 -12.24 -22.08 -12.66
C SER A 1133 -11.48 -23.08 -13.54
N GLU A 1134 -11.50 -22.84 -14.84
CA GLU A 1134 -10.82 -23.59 -15.88
C GLU A 1134 -9.29 -23.44 -15.81
N ALA A 1135 -8.77 -22.37 -15.19
CA ALA A 1135 -7.34 -22.12 -14.99
C ALA A 1135 -6.60 -23.33 -14.37
N ILE A 1136 -7.30 -24.07 -13.51
CA ILE A 1136 -6.78 -25.20 -12.73
C ILE A 1136 -6.54 -26.43 -13.61
N THR A 1137 -7.32 -26.62 -14.68
CA THR A 1137 -7.36 -27.88 -15.45
C THR A 1137 -6.77 -27.79 -16.85
N ILE A 1138 -6.43 -26.60 -17.33
CA ILE A 1138 -5.90 -26.36 -18.68
C ILE A 1138 -4.65 -27.19 -18.98
N SER A 1139 -3.66 -27.24 -18.08
CA SER A 1139 -2.45 -28.03 -18.34
C SER A 1139 -2.78 -29.51 -18.48
N GLY A 1140 -3.71 -30.03 -17.67
CA GLY A 1140 -4.24 -31.39 -17.79
C GLY A 1140 -4.98 -31.65 -19.11
N ILE A 1141 -5.76 -30.69 -19.61
CA ILE A 1141 -6.42 -30.78 -20.93
C ILE A 1141 -5.35 -30.89 -22.03
N ARG A 1142 -4.32 -30.04 -21.99
CA ARG A 1142 -3.20 -30.07 -22.95
C ARG A 1142 -2.48 -31.42 -22.92
N VAL A 1143 -2.18 -31.96 -21.74
CA VAL A 1143 -1.60 -33.30 -21.57
C VAL A 1143 -2.49 -34.36 -22.23
N ALA A 1144 -3.80 -34.32 -21.97
CA ALA A 1144 -4.73 -35.29 -22.53
C ALA A 1144 -4.82 -35.21 -24.07
N CYS A 1145 -4.77 -33.99 -24.64
CA CYS A 1145 -4.68 -33.79 -26.09
C CYS A 1145 -3.40 -34.39 -26.67
N VAL A 1146 -2.24 -34.16 -26.04
CA VAL A 1146 -0.93 -34.70 -26.50
C VAL A 1146 -0.94 -36.23 -26.48
N LYS A 1147 -1.40 -36.84 -25.38
CA LYS A 1147 -1.50 -38.31 -25.26
C LYS A 1147 -2.42 -38.92 -26.32
N LEU A 1148 -3.61 -38.32 -26.53
CA LEU A 1148 -4.56 -38.80 -27.52
C LEU A 1148 -4.05 -38.62 -28.97
N ALA A 1149 -3.43 -37.47 -29.28
CA ALA A 1149 -2.82 -37.21 -30.59
C ALA A 1149 -1.71 -38.23 -30.91
N ARG A 1150 -0.83 -38.51 -29.93
CA ARG A 1150 0.21 -39.53 -30.04
C ARG A 1150 -0.36 -40.92 -30.33
N ASP A 1151 -1.36 -41.33 -29.56
CA ASP A 1151 -1.92 -42.69 -29.68
C ASP A 1151 -2.72 -42.86 -30.99
N ILE A 1152 -3.39 -41.81 -31.49
CA ILE A 1152 -3.99 -41.80 -32.83
C ILE A 1152 -2.90 -41.92 -33.92
N LEU A 1153 -1.81 -41.15 -33.82
CA LEU A 1153 -0.71 -41.18 -34.79
C LEU A 1153 -0.03 -42.55 -34.85
N LYS A 1154 0.19 -43.21 -33.69
CA LYS A 1154 0.75 -44.58 -33.62
C LYS A 1154 -0.10 -45.61 -34.38
N ARG A 1155 -1.41 -45.37 -34.52
CA ARG A 1155 -2.38 -46.27 -35.18
C ARG A 1155 -2.67 -45.89 -36.63
N SER A 1156 -2.29 -44.67 -37.05
CA SER A 1156 -2.49 -44.20 -38.42
C SER A 1156 -1.35 -44.67 -39.33
N SER A 1157 -1.70 -45.10 -40.55
CA SER A 1157 -0.73 -45.40 -41.60
C SER A 1157 -0.37 -44.17 -42.46
N ALA A 1158 -1.15 -43.09 -42.34
CA ALA A 1158 -0.93 -41.83 -43.04
C ALA A 1158 -0.47 -40.75 -42.05
N PRO A 1159 0.48 -39.86 -42.45
CA PRO A 1159 0.85 -38.72 -41.64
C PRO A 1159 -0.35 -37.77 -41.50
N ILE A 1160 -0.59 -37.28 -40.29
CA ILE A 1160 -1.62 -36.29 -39.96
C ILE A 1160 -0.88 -35.06 -39.41
N PRO A 1161 -0.55 -34.07 -40.27
CA PRO A 1161 0.28 -32.93 -39.89
C PRO A 1161 -0.26 -32.15 -38.71
N GLU A 1162 -1.58 -32.02 -38.61
CA GLU A 1162 -2.26 -31.25 -37.56
C GLU A 1162 -1.98 -31.84 -36.17
N LEU A 1163 -1.98 -33.17 -36.05
CA LEU A 1163 -1.65 -33.85 -34.79
C LEU A 1163 -0.15 -33.87 -34.52
N GLN A 1164 0.70 -33.88 -35.56
CA GLN A 1164 2.16 -33.79 -35.41
C GLN A 1164 2.56 -32.43 -34.84
N ASN A 1165 1.94 -31.35 -35.29
CA ASN A 1165 2.17 -30.00 -34.76
C ASN A 1165 1.88 -29.91 -33.26
N ILE A 1166 0.81 -30.56 -32.77
CA ILE A 1166 0.51 -30.62 -31.32
C ILE A 1166 1.69 -31.23 -30.55
N LEU A 1167 2.29 -32.31 -31.05
CA LEU A 1167 3.44 -32.95 -30.40
C LEU A 1167 4.69 -32.06 -30.43
N GLU A 1168 4.95 -31.37 -31.54
CA GLU A 1168 6.09 -30.45 -31.67
C GLU A 1168 5.97 -29.22 -30.76
N GLU A 1169 4.77 -28.63 -30.68
CA GLU A 1169 4.49 -27.52 -29.77
C GLU A 1169 4.58 -27.96 -28.30
N ALA A 1170 4.06 -29.14 -27.98
CA ALA A 1170 4.08 -29.68 -26.63
C ALA A 1170 5.50 -29.82 -26.06
N ARG A 1171 6.48 -30.26 -26.86
CA ARG A 1171 7.89 -30.39 -26.44
C ARG A 1171 8.52 -29.07 -25.96
N ASN A 1172 8.00 -27.94 -26.43
CA ASN A 1172 8.44 -26.60 -26.04
C ASN A 1172 7.42 -25.88 -25.13
N ASP A 1173 6.43 -26.61 -24.62
CA ASP A 1173 5.39 -26.05 -23.75
C ASP A 1173 5.99 -25.45 -22.47
N ALA A 1174 5.27 -24.49 -21.89
CA ALA A 1174 5.74 -23.79 -20.72
C ALA A 1174 5.86 -24.67 -19.48
N LEU A 1175 5.04 -25.72 -19.37
CA LEU A 1175 4.95 -26.58 -18.19
C LEU A 1175 5.46 -28.00 -18.46
N PRO A 1176 6.14 -28.64 -17.48
CA PRO A 1176 6.80 -29.94 -17.67
C PRO A 1176 5.78 -31.06 -17.93
N GLU A 1177 4.57 -30.97 -17.35
CA GLU A 1177 3.51 -31.95 -17.58
C GLU A 1177 3.16 -32.12 -19.06
N VAL A 1178 3.09 -31.02 -19.80
CA VAL A 1178 2.77 -31.03 -21.23
C VAL A 1178 4.00 -31.42 -22.04
N ARG A 1179 5.19 -30.89 -21.67
CA ARG A 1179 6.46 -31.22 -22.35
C ARG A 1179 6.77 -32.70 -22.38
N PHE A 1180 6.48 -33.40 -21.28
CA PHE A 1180 6.80 -34.82 -21.15
C PHE A 1180 5.59 -35.74 -21.41
N ALA A 1181 4.44 -35.19 -21.77
CA ALA A 1181 3.21 -35.96 -22.01
C ALA A 1181 3.34 -36.99 -23.15
N GLU A 1182 4.12 -36.69 -24.19
CA GLU A 1182 4.34 -37.62 -25.31
C GLU A 1182 4.99 -38.94 -24.86
N LEU A 1183 5.86 -38.88 -23.85
CA LEU A 1183 6.65 -40.03 -23.40
C LEU A 1183 5.95 -40.85 -22.29
N ASP A 1184 4.77 -40.43 -21.82
CA ASP A 1184 4.13 -40.93 -20.59
C ASP A 1184 5.02 -40.77 -19.34
N GLU A 1185 5.96 -39.82 -19.36
CA GLU A 1185 6.99 -39.63 -18.34
C GLU A 1185 6.62 -38.60 -17.26
N TYR A 1186 5.32 -38.25 -17.11
CA TYR A 1186 4.87 -37.28 -16.11
C TYR A 1186 3.95 -37.88 -15.05
N PHE A 1187 4.24 -37.56 -13.78
CA PHE A 1187 3.54 -38.02 -12.57
C PHE A 1187 2.23 -37.25 -12.35
N GLU A 1188 1.12 -37.95 -12.09
CA GLU A 1188 -0.16 -37.34 -11.64
C GLU A 1188 -0.08 -36.78 -10.22
#